data_AF-A0A2W6BE18-F1
#
_entry.id   AF-A0A2W6BE18-F1
#
_cell.length_a   1.000
_cell.length_b   1.000
_cell.length_c   1.000
_cell.angle_alpha   90.00
_cell.angle_beta   90.00
_cell.angle_gamma   90.00
#
_symmetry.space_group_name_H-M   'P 1'
#
loop_
_entity.id
_entity.type
_entity.pdbx_description
1 polymer ?
#
loop_
_entity_poly.entity_id
_entity_poly.type
_entity_poly.pdbx_seq_one_letter_code
_entity_poly.pdbx_strand_id
1 'polypeptide(L)'
;MSSPPSDPMPTVSVVLPVKNSEATIGATVAALLGQDYGGTVELIVVGPAGDRTWDALGAELQSGAVRALEIELPPGRDTPAVKRNIGLARARGEVLGLCDSDVVPAANWVSTGVALLRCSWDVVAGPIESIEPGYWGLYVDANRLASKTPRMDAAYRLDADSFGRWRRKPPVTANVLVNRATFEDTGGFDETFTFAYEDYDWFRRIVDRGHLILCTRLLAARHHHRRGFRPLIGEYLRSGRGCAQYLRSQPHCRLSLRRGRQLVACYGAALASAALAVTVGPVVVAAVAAACALVLALASAAAARRAVAVTFPLTTFVLGSAFVAGLTRGLLERPRTASVAPAQGAGPSARAPNPWARARLLFAALGASLRRTATALFPGALLQGAPATAATPEVPPLTPTIPLLELSLAEEPARAGRHRSRGEALALAGVVGVAALLRFWQLSGRPGFEVDEPVYTHIAASVAASGRLLGKPVSGLPNPPYLYHPPFYFLLLGGWFSLVGSGIAKARLLAAGMSLITLALLYGCCRRFLGRAALLPVVLVATDGWIVYSSRISWMENTLMVLGVGAIWLYGRAVQTRRIEAYLAAGVCLGAAVVFKHVAGYLVLAVLLHWALIRRDQRQHLVMLGAAVAVACIYLVGMTLAFGHVYWQETGVQFDRTLGIGDVRGTVSTLGQAARAVLGQYGVFYVTILSAALGIVLVFGRAVQALRIRSLSRILEHSVLYAWAAAAIVFFAAIQLHFSNYFVMILIPLYAYISAELVGLLRRRPPWRPAAYATLAAVLVANLATFMQRIAERHDNALVAVSRYASAQIPSGALVVTEEYVANMIPQPYCPSWRASACAARADYVITYTSRTERPPPVPALYRLIASSTPLATFTGFKERIVVYRIRRTSAPRTGFSPLRSARA
;
A
#
# COMPACT_ATOMS: atom_id res chain seq x y z
N MET A 1 -6.83 11.35 -64.85
CA MET A 1 -7.72 11.21 -63.68
C MET A 1 -7.84 12.60 -63.08
N SER A 2 -9.01 13.23 -63.26
CA SER A 2 -9.37 14.50 -62.65
C SER A 2 -9.34 14.34 -61.12
N SER A 3 -8.65 15.26 -60.44
CA SER A 3 -8.63 15.36 -58.98
C SER A 3 -10.06 15.39 -58.46
N PRO A 4 -10.41 14.66 -57.38
CA PRO A 4 -11.74 14.78 -56.80
C PRO A 4 -11.98 16.25 -56.39
N PRO A 5 -13.21 16.77 -56.55
CA PRO A 5 -13.53 18.12 -56.12
C PRO A 5 -13.19 18.24 -54.63
N SER A 6 -12.35 19.22 -54.29
CA SER A 6 -12.08 19.56 -52.89
C SER A 6 -13.40 20.01 -52.26
N ASP A 7 -13.95 19.17 -51.38
CA ASP A 7 -15.15 19.50 -50.61
C ASP A 7 -14.95 20.87 -49.94
N PRO A 8 -15.81 21.88 -50.21
CA PRO A 8 -15.60 23.24 -49.72
C PRO A 8 -15.42 23.24 -48.19
N MET A 9 -14.53 24.09 -47.70
CA MET A 9 -14.26 24.18 -46.26
C MET A 9 -15.48 24.78 -45.55
N PRO A 10 -16.05 24.13 -44.52
CA PRO A 10 -17.27 24.60 -43.87
C PRO A 10 -17.04 25.94 -43.18
N THR A 11 -18.07 26.79 -43.15
CA THR A 11 -18.01 28.04 -42.39
C THR A 11 -18.09 27.75 -40.90
N VAL A 12 -17.26 28.41 -40.09
CA VAL A 12 -17.20 28.23 -38.63
C VAL A 12 -17.61 29.51 -37.92
N SER A 13 -18.59 29.46 -37.03
CA SER A 13 -18.95 30.59 -36.16
C SER A 13 -18.49 30.35 -34.74
N VAL A 14 -17.64 31.22 -34.20
CA VAL A 14 -17.15 31.14 -32.82
C VAL A 14 -17.88 32.18 -31.96
N VAL A 15 -18.54 31.71 -30.89
CA VAL A 15 -19.32 32.56 -29.99
C VAL A 15 -18.56 32.78 -28.67
N LEU A 16 -18.40 34.05 -28.30
CA LEU A 16 -17.70 34.49 -27.09
C LEU A 16 -18.63 35.24 -26.14
N PRO A 17 -19.04 34.65 -25.00
CA PRO A 17 -19.74 35.39 -23.97
C PRO A 17 -18.76 36.29 -23.20
N VAL A 18 -19.07 37.59 -23.08
CA VAL A 18 -18.20 38.57 -22.39
C VAL A 18 -18.91 39.29 -21.25
N LYS A 19 -18.15 39.66 -20.21
CA LYS A 19 -18.60 40.51 -19.10
C LYS A 19 -17.40 41.04 -18.36
N ASN A 20 -17.14 42.35 -18.42
CA ASN A 20 -15.93 42.96 -17.86
C ASN A 20 -14.66 42.18 -18.23
N SER A 21 -14.54 41.87 -19.52
CA SER A 21 -13.46 41.05 -20.09
C SER A 21 -12.38 41.91 -20.74
N GLU A 22 -12.32 43.22 -20.45
CA GLU A 22 -11.40 44.17 -21.09
C GLU A 22 -9.93 43.75 -20.99
N ALA A 23 -9.56 43.04 -19.91
CA ALA A 23 -8.19 42.60 -19.67
C ALA A 23 -7.77 41.35 -20.45
N THR A 24 -8.71 40.56 -20.97
CA THR A 24 -8.42 39.23 -21.57
C THR A 24 -8.93 39.08 -22.99
N ILE A 25 -9.97 39.83 -23.38
CA ILE A 25 -10.67 39.61 -24.65
C ILE A 25 -9.77 39.83 -25.88
N GLY A 26 -8.86 40.82 -25.82
CA GLY A 26 -7.99 41.16 -26.95
C GLY A 26 -7.09 39.99 -27.37
N ALA A 27 -6.46 39.31 -26.40
CA ALA A 27 -5.61 38.15 -26.68
C ALA A 27 -6.42 36.97 -27.24
N THR A 28 -7.64 36.77 -26.75
CA THR A 28 -8.56 35.73 -27.23
C THR A 28 -9.00 35.99 -28.67
N VAL A 29 -9.43 37.21 -28.98
CA VAL A 29 -9.88 37.61 -30.32
C VAL A 29 -8.72 37.57 -31.32
N ALA A 30 -7.54 38.08 -30.96
CA ALA A 30 -6.35 38.01 -31.81
C ALA A 30 -6.00 36.55 -32.19
N ALA A 31 -6.08 35.62 -31.23
CA ALA A 31 -5.82 34.20 -31.50
C ALA A 31 -6.88 33.53 -32.39
N LEU A 32 -8.13 33.97 -32.31
CA LEU A 32 -9.23 33.48 -33.14
C LEU A 32 -9.21 34.06 -34.55
N LEU A 33 -8.78 35.31 -34.73
CA LEU A 33 -8.56 35.91 -36.05
C LEU A 33 -7.34 35.30 -36.74
N GLY A 34 -6.34 34.86 -35.98
CA GLY A 34 -5.11 34.23 -36.49
C GLY A 34 -5.19 32.71 -36.71
N GLN A 35 -6.36 32.13 -36.93
CA GLN A 35 -6.51 30.69 -37.14
C GLN A 35 -6.01 30.25 -38.52
N ASP A 36 -5.34 29.10 -38.59
CA ASP A 36 -4.79 28.51 -39.83
C ASP A 36 -5.85 27.78 -40.68
N TYR A 37 -7.01 28.39 -40.84
CA TYR A 37 -8.16 27.77 -41.47
C TYR A 37 -8.44 28.35 -42.85
N GLY A 38 -8.47 27.49 -43.88
CA GLY A 38 -8.71 27.91 -45.26
C GLY A 38 -10.17 28.27 -45.60
N GLY A 39 -11.10 28.15 -44.65
CA GLY A 39 -12.50 28.57 -44.80
C GLY A 39 -12.81 29.83 -43.98
N THR A 40 -14.08 30.25 -43.97
CA THR A 40 -14.52 31.45 -43.25
C THR A 40 -14.69 31.18 -41.75
N VAL A 41 -14.14 32.06 -40.91
CA VAL A 41 -14.35 32.09 -39.46
C VAL A 41 -15.11 33.36 -39.08
N GLU A 42 -16.36 33.21 -38.61
CA GLU A 42 -17.18 34.30 -38.09
C GLU A 42 -17.01 34.41 -36.57
N LEU A 43 -16.60 35.56 -36.05
CA LEU A 43 -16.49 35.80 -34.61
C LEU A 43 -17.68 36.60 -34.10
N ILE A 44 -18.40 36.06 -33.11
CA ILE A 44 -19.57 36.67 -32.50
C ILE A 44 -19.31 36.89 -31.02
N VAL A 45 -19.20 38.15 -30.62
CA VAL A 45 -18.98 38.54 -29.22
C VAL A 45 -20.31 39.01 -28.63
N VAL A 46 -20.74 38.41 -27.52
CA VAL A 46 -22.05 38.66 -26.90
C VAL A 46 -21.87 39.15 -25.48
N GLY A 47 -22.36 40.35 -25.18
CA GLY A 47 -22.16 41.00 -23.89
C GLY A 47 -23.23 42.03 -23.56
N PRO A 48 -23.27 42.52 -22.31
CA PRO A 48 -24.22 43.56 -21.95
C PRO A 48 -23.91 44.86 -22.70
N ALA A 49 -24.95 45.61 -23.06
CA ALA A 49 -24.77 46.95 -23.63
C ALA A 49 -23.95 47.84 -22.68
N GLY A 50 -22.97 48.57 -23.22
CA GLY A 50 -22.09 49.45 -22.44
C GLY A 50 -21.06 48.75 -21.54
N ASP A 51 -20.77 47.47 -21.76
CA ASP A 51 -19.68 46.76 -21.07
C ASP A 51 -18.30 47.29 -21.50
N ARG A 52 -17.36 47.39 -20.56
CA ARG A 52 -15.98 47.86 -20.83
C ARG A 52 -15.20 46.94 -21.77
N THR A 53 -15.69 45.72 -22.03
CA THR A 53 -15.12 44.83 -23.04
C THR A 53 -15.16 45.44 -24.44
N TRP A 54 -16.15 46.27 -24.76
CA TRP A 54 -16.31 46.87 -26.09
C TRP A 54 -15.18 47.85 -26.42
N ASP A 55 -14.71 48.60 -25.42
CA ASP A 55 -13.58 49.52 -25.55
C ASP A 55 -12.30 48.79 -26.00
N ALA A 56 -12.11 47.55 -25.53
CA ALA A 56 -10.95 46.72 -25.86
C ALA A 56 -10.99 46.09 -27.26
N LEU A 57 -12.13 46.17 -27.97
CA LEU A 57 -12.35 45.58 -29.30
C LEU A 57 -12.60 46.63 -30.40
N GLY A 58 -12.37 47.91 -30.11
CA GLY A 58 -12.78 49.01 -31.00
C GLY A 58 -12.29 48.85 -32.45
N ALA A 59 -11.05 48.42 -32.68
CA ALA A 59 -10.48 48.26 -34.02
C ALA A 59 -11.11 47.08 -34.80
N GLU A 60 -11.32 45.95 -34.12
CA GLU A 60 -11.93 44.75 -34.69
C GLU A 60 -13.42 44.95 -35.00
N LEU A 61 -14.10 45.78 -34.20
CA LEU A 61 -15.49 46.16 -34.44
C LEU A 61 -15.61 47.13 -35.63
N GLN A 62 -14.72 48.12 -35.73
CA GLN A 62 -14.71 49.07 -36.85
C GLN A 62 -14.38 48.41 -38.19
N SER A 63 -13.46 47.44 -38.19
CA SER A 63 -13.10 46.69 -39.41
C SER A 63 -14.13 45.61 -39.80
N GLY A 64 -15.10 45.32 -38.94
CA GLY A 64 -16.07 44.24 -39.14
C GLY A 64 -15.48 42.83 -38.95
N ALA A 65 -14.24 42.71 -38.46
CA ALA A 65 -13.59 41.43 -38.17
C ALA A 65 -14.30 40.67 -37.03
N VAL A 66 -14.99 41.40 -36.15
CA VAL A 66 -15.79 40.84 -35.05
C VAL A 66 -17.20 41.41 -35.11
N ARG A 67 -18.20 40.54 -34.91
CA ARG A 67 -19.60 40.95 -34.79
C ARG A 67 -20.02 41.06 -33.33
N ALA A 68 -20.18 42.29 -32.82
CA ALA A 68 -20.72 42.52 -31.49
C ALA A 68 -22.25 42.33 -31.46
N LEU A 69 -22.73 41.65 -30.42
CA LEU A 69 -24.13 41.60 -30.00
C LEU A 69 -24.23 42.21 -28.60
N GLU A 70 -24.42 43.53 -28.56
CA GLU A 70 -24.74 44.26 -27.34
C GLU A 70 -26.19 44.03 -26.96
N ILE A 71 -26.43 43.46 -25.78
CA ILE A 71 -27.75 43.05 -25.34
C ILE A 71 -28.12 43.67 -24.00
N GLU A 72 -29.35 44.17 -23.90
CA GLU A 72 -29.95 44.53 -22.63
C GLU A 72 -30.47 43.26 -21.94
N LEU A 73 -29.88 42.92 -20.80
CA LEU A 73 -30.24 41.72 -20.05
C LEU A 73 -30.95 42.07 -18.75
N PRO A 74 -32.12 41.47 -18.46
CA PRO A 74 -32.79 41.65 -17.18
C PRO A 74 -31.89 41.25 -15.99
N PRO A 75 -32.05 41.89 -14.82
CA PRO A 75 -31.30 41.53 -13.61
C PRO A 75 -31.38 40.03 -13.32
N GLY A 76 -30.20 39.39 -13.15
CA GLY A 76 -30.09 37.96 -12.88
C GLY A 76 -30.07 37.04 -14.11
N ARG A 77 -30.27 37.56 -15.33
CA ARG A 77 -30.15 36.81 -16.59
C ARG A 77 -28.84 37.06 -17.35
N ASP A 78 -27.95 37.85 -16.77
CA ASP A 78 -26.60 38.06 -17.28
C ASP A 78 -25.70 36.84 -17.01
N THR A 79 -25.94 35.76 -17.75
CA THR A 79 -25.27 34.45 -17.59
C THR A 79 -24.60 34.00 -18.91
N PRO A 80 -23.57 33.14 -18.83
CA PRO A 80 -22.96 32.55 -20.02
C PRO A 80 -23.94 31.75 -20.89
N ALA A 81 -24.91 31.04 -20.29
CA ALA A 81 -25.91 30.26 -21.02
C ALA A 81 -26.75 31.13 -21.97
N VAL A 82 -27.31 32.24 -21.44
CA VAL A 82 -28.12 33.19 -22.21
C VAL A 82 -27.32 33.79 -23.36
N LYS A 83 -26.09 34.24 -23.09
CA LYS A 83 -25.21 34.83 -24.11
C LYS A 83 -24.83 33.84 -25.20
N ARG A 84 -24.51 32.59 -24.84
CA ARG A 84 -24.21 31.53 -25.81
C ARG A 84 -25.43 31.23 -26.68
N ASN A 85 -26.62 31.10 -26.10
CA ASN A 85 -27.85 30.88 -26.89
C ASN A 85 -28.10 32.00 -27.89
N ILE A 86 -28.01 33.27 -27.46
CA ILE A 86 -28.20 34.44 -28.35
C ILE A 86 -27.16 34.45 -29.48
N GLY A 87 -25.89 34.23 -29.15
CA GLY A 87 -24.81 34.20 -30.15
C GLY A 87 -24.99 33.08 -31.17
N LEU A 88 -25.30 31.87 -30.71
CA LEU A 88 -25.48 30.70 -31.56
C LEU A 88 -26.73 30.80 -32.44
N ALA A 89 -27.81 31.41 -31.93
CA ALA A 89 -29.02 31.69 -32.72
C ALA A 89 -28.74 32.67 -33.87
N ARG A 90 -27.68 33.48 -33.78
CA ARG A 90 -27.27 34.44 -34.81
C ARG A 90 -26.03 33.98 -35.59
N ALA A 91 -25.46 32.83 -35.27
CA ALA A 91 -24.33 32.25 -35.98
C ALA A 91 -24.76 31.78 -37.37
N ARG A 92 -23.87 31.93 -38.36
CA ARG A 92 -24.13 31.50 -39.75
C ARG A 92 -23.37 30.24 -40.16
N GLY A 93 -22.36 29.84 -39.40
CA GLY A 93 -21.49 28.72 -39.72
C GLY A 93 -22.15 27.36 -39.56
N GLU A 94 -21.70 26.40 -40.36
CA GLU A 94 -22.08 24.98 -40.28
C GLU A 94 -21.45 24.30 -39.06
N VAL A 95 -20.29 24.79 -38.63
CA VAL A 95 -19.62 24.39 -37.39
C VAL A 95 -19.69 25.53 -36.39
N LEU A 96 -20.03 25.22 -35.15
CA LEU A 96 -20.15 26.18 -34.06
C LEU A 96 -19.00 25.97 -33.07
N GLY A 97 -18.23 27.03 -32.81
CA GLY A 97 -17.18 27.09 -31.82
C GLY A 97 -17.65 27.80 -30.54
N LEU A 98 -17.32 27.22 -29.38
CA LEU A 98 -17.55 27.85 -28.08
C LEU A 98 -16.21 28.13 -27.41
N CYS A 99 -15.95 29.41 -27.15
CA CYS A 99 -14.72 29.90 -26.53
C CYS A 99 -15.07 30.97 -25.49
N ASP A 100 -14.46 30.92 -24.31
CA ASP A 100 -14.66 31.96 -23.30
C ASP A 100 -13.70 33.14 -23.54
N SER A 101 -14.07 34.33 -23.07
CA SER A 101 -13.33 35.59 -23.29
C SER A 101 -11.91 35.64 -22.72
N ASP A 102 -11.55 34.64 -21.91
CA ASP A 102 -10.26 34.47 -21.22
C ASP A 102 -9.53 33.18 -21.65
N VAL A 103 -9.92 32.59 -22.79
CA VAL A 103 -9.29 31.43 -23.42
C VAL A 103 -8.58 31.81 -24.71
N VAL A 104 -7.28 31.51 -24.79
CA VAL A 104 -6.45 31.68 -25.99
C VAL A 104 -6.29 30.30 -26.67
N PRO A 105 -7.06 30.01 -27.74
CA PRO A 105 -6.91 28.78 -28.51
C PRO A 105 -5.57 28.75 -29.27
N ALA A 106 -5.13 27.55 -29.64
CA ALA A 106 -3.97 27.38 -30.53
C ALA A 106 -4.30 27.85 -31.96
N ALA A 107 -3.30 28.23 -32.75
CA ALA A 107 -3.50 28.70 -34.13
C ALA A 107 -4.20 27.67 -35.03
N ASN A 108 -4.06 26.38 -34.69
CA ASN A 108 -4.66 25.26 -35.40
C ASN A 108 -5.98 24.75 -34.81
N TRP A 109 -6.62 25.51 -33.92
CA TRP A 109 -7.80 25.05 -33.19
C TRP A 109 -9.00 24.81 -34.11
N VAL A 110 -9.30 25.73 -35.03
CA VAL A 110 -10.40 25.59 -35.99
C VAL A 110 -10.11 24.48 -37.00
N SER A 111 -8.94 24.50 -37.65
CA SER A 111 -8.57 23.48 -38.66
C SER A 111 -8.59 22.07 -38.09
N THR A 112 -8.03 21.88 -36.89
CA THR A 112 -8.04 20.60 -36.18
C THR A 112 -9.45 20.19 -35.78
N GLY A 113 -10.25 21.12 -35.25
CA GLY A 113 -11.62 20.86 -34.83
C GLY A 113 -12.50 20.39 -35.98
N VAL A 114 -12.47 21.11 -37.11
CA VAL A 114 -13.20 20.76 -38.33
C VAL A 114 -12.74 19.42 -38.89
N ALA A 115 -11.43 19.16 -38.95
CA ALA A 115 -10.90 17.88 -39.41
C ALA A 115 -11.40 16.70 -38.55
N LEU A 116 -11.47 16.89 -37.23
CA LEU A 116 -11.98 15.87 -36.32
C LEU A 116 -13.50 15.67 -36.47
N LEU A 117 -14.29 16.74 -36.64
CA LEU A 117 -15.74 16.62 -36.86
C LEU A 117 -16.06 15.84 -38.16
N ARG A 118 -15.26 16.06 -39.22
CA ARG A 118 -15.36 15.29 -40.48
C ARG A 118 -15.01 13.79 -40.32
N CYS A 119 -14.28 13.42 -39.27
CA CYS A 119 -13.92 12.03 -38.94
C CYS A 119 -14.99 11.30 -38.07
N SER A 120 -16.27 11.60 -38.27
CA SER A 120 -17.42 10.96 -37.58
C SER A 120 -17.57 11.31 -36.10
N TRP A 121 -17.14 12.50 -35.68
CA TRP A 121 -17.41 13.02 -34.33
C TRP A 121 -18.43 14.15 -34.39
N ASP A 122 -19.39 14.17 -33.47
CA ASP A 122 -20.42 15.20 -33.42
C ASP A 122 -19.97 16.44 -32.65
N VAL A 123 -19.14 16.21 -31.63
CA VAL A 123 -18.57 17.25 -30.76
C VAL A 123 -17.10 16.93 -30.49
N VAL A 124 -16.25 17.94 -30.54
CA VAL A 124 -14.82 17.85 -30.22
C VAL A 124 -14.47 18.89 -29.16
N ALA A 125 -13.74 18.50 -28.13
CA ALA A 125 -13.39 19.37 -27.02
C ALA A 125 -11.97 19.12 -26.51
N GLY A 126 -11.35 20.17 -25.97
CA GLY A 126 -9.97 20.12 -25.49
C GLY A 126 -9.81 20.38 -23.99
N PRO A 127 -8.62 20.09 -23.42
CA PRO A 127 -8.27 20.57 -22.10
C PRO A 127 -8.03 22.07 -22.12
N ILE A 128 -8.10 22.66 -20.93
CA ILE A 128 -7.72 24.05 -20.70
C ILE A 128 -6.54 24.06 -19.73
N GLU A 129 -5.47 24.75 -20.15
CA GLU A 129 -4.19 24.85 -19.44
C GLU A 129 -3.94 26.30 -18.99
N SER A 130 -3.18 26.51 -17.91
CA SER A 130 -2.91 27.86 -17.43
C SER A 130 -1.98 28.63 -18.37
N ILE A 131 -2.35 29.86 -18.74
CA ILE A 131 -1.44 30.80 -19.42
C ILE A 131 -0.30 31.21 -18.48
N GLU A 132 -0.60 31.32 -17.20
CA GLU A 132 0.23 32.05 -16.27
C GLU A 132 1.13 31.11 -15.46
N PRO A 133 2.45 31.39 -15.40
CA PRO A 133 3.35 30.68 -14.51
C PRO A 133 3.07 31.11 -13.06
N GLY A 134 2.96 30.15 -12.14
CA GLY A 134 2.78 30.44 -10.72
C GLY A 134 2.08 29.33 -9.95
N TYR A 135 1.85 29.57 -8.65
CA TYR A 135 1.22 28.58 -7.77
C TYR A 135 -0.15 28.14 -8.29
N TRP A 136 -1.02 29.09 -8.63
CA TRP A 136 -2.40 28.79 -9.03
C TRP A 136 -2.48 28.13 -10.39
N GLY A 137 -1.65 28.55 -11.36
CA GLY A 137 -1.54 27.87 -12.65
C GLY A 137 -1.08 26.43 -12.48
N LEU A 138 0.00 26.21 -11.72
CA LEU A 138 0.50 24.86 -11.41
C LEU A 138 -0.52 24.04 -10.62
N TYR A 139 -1.25 24.64 -9.66
CA TYR A 139 -2.31 23.98 -8.91
C TYR A 139 -3.41 23.50 -9.84
N VAL A 140 -3.87 24.36 -10.75
CA VAL A 140 -4.87 23.94 -11.73
C VAL A 140 -4.29 22.79 -12.55
N ASP A 141 -3.17 22.98 -13.25
CA ASP A 141 -2.66 22.05 -14.25
C ASP A 141 -2.18 20.70 -13.68
N ALA A 142 -1.54 20.71 -12.51
CA ALA A 142 -0.89 19.54 -11.94
C ALA A 142 -1.66 18.88 -10.79
N ASN A 143 -2.67 19.53 -10.17
CA ASN A 143 -3.43 18.91 -9.09
C ASN A 143 -4.31 17.76 -9.61
N ARG A 144 -4.13 16.59 -8.99
CA ARG A 144 -4.89 15.36 -9.30
C ARG A 144 -5.93 14.99 -8.24
N LEU A 145 -5.99 15.72 -7.12
CA LEU A 145 -6.92 15.44 -6.03
C LEU A 145 -8.35 15.95 -6.34
N ALA A 146 -8.47 17.14 -6.92
CA ALA A 146 -9.77 17.73 -7.26
C ALA A 146 -9.67 18.77 -8.40
N SER A 147 -9.53 18.29 -9.66
CA SER A 147 -9.50 19.21 -10.81
C SER A 147 -10.91 19.69 -11.18
N LYS A 148 -11.10 21.00 -11.44
CA LYS A 148 -12.37 21.58 -11.91
C LYS A 148 -12.63 21.30 -13.39
N THR A 149 -11.59 21.24 -14.21
CA THR A 149 -11.64 20.83 -15.63
C THR A 149 -11.14 19.38 -15.80
N PRO A 150 -11.48 18.69 -16.90
CA PRO A 150 -10.93 17.37 -17.18
C PRO A 150 -9.41 17.43 -17.40
N ARG A 151 -8.69 16.47 -16.82
CA ARG A 151 -7.27 16.23 -17.12
C ARG A 151 -7.19 15.15 -18.18
N MET A 152 -6.71 15.52 -19.36
CA MET A 152 -6.71 14.64 -20.54
C MET A 152 -5.32 14.03 -20.76
N ASP A 153 -4.95 12.99 -20.02
CA ASP A 153 -3.65 12.31 -20.25
C ASP A 153 -3.58 11.65 -21.65
N ALA A 154 -4.73 11.24 -22.18
CA ALA A 154 -4.94 10.67 -23.51
C ALA A 154 -6.33 11.06 -24.00
N ALA A 155 -6.56 10.99 -25.32
CA ALA A 155 -7.88 11.25 -25.90
C ALA A 155 -8.92 10.23 -25.42
N TYR A 156 -10.18 10.65 -25.35
CA TYR A 156 -11.28 9.77 -25.00
C TYR A 156 -12.63 10.19 -25.55
N ARG A 157 -13.46 9.18 -25.80
CA ARG A 157 -14.87 9.33 -26.14
C ARG A 157 -15.72 9.47 -24.88
N LEU A 158 -16.75 10.32 -24.98
CA LEU A 158 -17.89 10.35 -24.08
C LEU A 158 -19.18 10.01 -24.83
N ASP A 159 -20.02 9.23 -24.16
CA ASP A 159 -21.36 8.79 -24.52
C ASP A 159 -22.20 8.68 -23.22
N ALA A 160 -23.48 8.31 -23.35
CA ALA A 160 -24.41 8.26 -22.22
C ALA A 160 -23.91 7.38 -21.06
N ASP A 161 -23.18 6.30 -21.38
CA ASP A 161 -22.64 5.36 -20.41
C ASP A 161 -21.35 5.84 -19.75
N SER A 162 -20.43 6.40 -20.52
CA SER A 162 -19.13 6.84 -20.03
C SER A 162 -19.18 8.20 -19.32
N PHE A 163 -20.26 8.98 -19.50
CA PHE A 163 -20.46 10.29 -18.88
C PHE A 163 -20.33 10.24 -17.34
N GLY A 164 -19.28 10.86 -16.80
CA GLY A 164 -19.01 10.90 -15.35
C GLY A 164 -18.28 9.69 -14.78
N ARG A 165 -17.90 8.70 -15.62
CA ARG A 165 -17.03 7.58 -15.23
C ARG A 165 -15.65 8.10 -14.79
N TRP A 166 -14.92 7.28 -14.04
CA TRP A 166 -13.53 7.61 -13.66
C TRP A 166 -12.69 7.91 -14.91
N ARG A 167 -11.95 9.03 -14.90
CA ARG A 167 -11.17 9.57 -16.05
C ARG A 167 -11.99 9.86 -17.33
N ARG A 168 -13.31 10.01 -17.19
CA ARG A 168 -14.26 10.40 -18.27
C ARG A 168 -15.12 11.56 -17.77
N LYS A 169 -14.45 12.62 -17.33
CA LYS A 169 -15.11 13.84 -16.84
C LYS A 169 -15.57 14.65 -18.06
N PRO A 170 -16.77 15.23 -18.06
CA PRO A 170 -17.22 16.07 -19.17
C PRO A 170 -16.26 17.24 -19.43
N PRO A 171 -16.11 17.67 -20.69
CA PRO A 171 -15.43 18.91 -21.03
C PRO A 171 -16.19 20.14 -20.51
N VAL A 172 -15.64 21.31 -20.78
CA VAL A 172 -16.26 22.61 -20.47
C VAL A 172 -16.49 23.36 -21.77
N THR A 173 -17.55 24.17 -21.83
CA THR A 173 -17.98 24.92 -23.02
C THR A 173 -17.09 26.11 -23.38
N ALA A 174 -15.88 26.17 -22.84
CA ALA A 174 -14.89 27.20 -23.11
C ALA A 174 -13.86 26.76 -24.16
N ASN A 175 -13.92 25.50 -24.62
CA ASN A 175 -13.01 24.93 -25.60
C ASN A 175 -13.68 23.76 -26.34
N VAL A 176 -14.60 24.08 -27.25
CA VAL A 176 -15.45 23.10 -27.96
C VAL A 176 -15.70 23.53 -29.41
N LEU A 177 -15.73 22.58 -30.33
CA LEU A 177 -16.40 22.72 -31.63
C LEU A 177 -17.47 21.64 -31.78
N VAL A 178 -18.59 21.99 -32.41
CA VAL A 178 -19.75 21.12 -32.60
C VAL A 178 -20.40 21.38 -33.95
N ASN A 179 -20.94 20.34 -34.59
CA ASN A 179 -21.75 20.52 -35.79
C ASN A 179 -23.05 21.26 -35.44
N ARG A 180 -23.49 22.20 -36.29
CA ARG A 180 -24.74 22.94 -36.09
C ARG A 180 -25.92 22.01 -35.87
N ALA A 181 -26.06 20.97 -36.69
CA ALA A 181 -27.13 20.00 -36.59
C ALA A 181 -27.19 19.33 -35.20
N THR A 182 -26.02 18.97 -34.65
CA THR A 182 -25.92 18.41 -33.29
C THR A 182 -26.33 19.42 -32.22
N PHE A 183 -25.96 20.70 -32.37
CA PHE A 183 -26.38 21.74 -31.43
C PHE A 183 -27.90 21.95 -31.48
N GLU A 184 -28.47 22.07 -32.67
CA GLU A 184 -29.90 22.31 -32.88
C GLU A 184 -30.76 21.15 -32.36
N ASP A 185 -30.34 19.91 -32.57
CA ASP A 185 -30.98 18.72 -32.01
C ASP A 185 -31.04 18.75 -30.47
N THR A 186 -30.09 19.42 -29.81
CA THR A 186 -30.02 19.43 -28.34
C THR A 186 -30.87 20.52 -27.68
N GLY A 187 -31.27 21.57 -28.40
CA GLY A 187 -32.11 22.66 -27.89
C GLY A 187 -31.36 23.71 -27.04
N GLY A 188 -30.06 23.92 -27.29
CA GLY A 188 -29.28 24.98 -26.64
C GLY A 188 -29.01 24.80 -25.13
N PHE A 189 -28.52 25.84 -24.45
CA PHE A 189 -28.23 25.84 -23.02
C PHE A 189 -29.48 26.13 -22.18
N ASP A 190 -29.61 25.47 -21.02
CA ASP A 190 -30.64 25.80 -20.04
C ASP A 190 -30.29 27.10 -19.31
N GLU A 191 -31.05 28.16 -19.61
CA GLU A 191 -30.82 29.50 -19.09
C GLU A 191 -31.17 29.65 -17.60
N THR A 192 -31.80 28.64 -16.98
CA THR A 192 -32.06 28.65 -15.54
C THR A 192 -30.78 28.47 -14.71
N PHE A 193 -29.69 27.98 -15.32
CA PHE A 193 -28.40 27.89 -14.67
C PHE A 193 -27.75 29.27 -14.56
N THR A 194 -27.79 29.81 -13.34
CA THR A 194 -27.18 31.12 -13.03
C THR A 194 -25.65 31.09 -12.97
N PHE A 195 -25.05 29.95 -12.59
CA PHE A 195 -23.60 29.80 -12.47
C PHE A 195 -23.14 28.33 -12.46
N ALA A 196 -22.33 27.95 -13.46
CA ALA A 196 -21.70 26.64 -13.63
C ALA A 196 -22.68 25.45 -13.79
N TYR A 197 -22.19 24.35 -14.36
CA TYR A 197 -22.92 23.12 -14.67
C TYR A 197 -23.97 23.25 -15.80
N GLU A 198 -24.15 24.42 -16.41
CA GLU A 198 -24.93 24.57 -17.64
C GLU A 198 -24.29 23.78 -18.80
N ASP A 199 -22.96 23.73 -18.80
CA ASP A 199 -22.15 22.95 -19.72
C ASP A 199 -22.40 21.45 -19.53
N TYR A 200 -22.43 20.98 -18.29
CA TYR A 200 -22.61 19.57 -17.97
C TYR A 200 -24.03 19.08 -18.26
N ASP A 201 -25.03 19.94 -18.10
CA ASP A 201 -26.39 19.67 -18.55
C ASP A 201 -26.45 19.53 -20.07
N TRP A 202 -25.88 20.48 -20.80
CA TRP A 202 -25.88 20.46 -22.26
C TRP A 202 -25.13 19.24 -22.83
N PHE A 203 -23.91 18.95 -22.36
CA PHE A 203 -23.19 17.74 -22.76
C PHE A 203 -23.92 16.46 -22.37
N ARG A 204 -24.71 16.48 -21.28
CA ARG A 204 -25.52 15.33 -20.94
C ARG A 204 -26.63 15.10 -21.97
N ARG A 205 -27.33 16.16 -22.36
CA ARG A 205 -28.36 16.10 -23.41
C ARG A 205 -27.80 15.69 -24.77
N ILE A 206 -26.59 16.12 -25.12
CA ILE A 206 -25.87 15.65 -26.31
C ILE A 206 -25.75 14.12 -26.29
N VAL A 207 -25.16 13.55 -25.24
CA VAL A 207 -24.91 12.11 -25.20
C VAL A 207 -26.19 11.28 -24.99
N ASP A 208 -27.22 11.84 -24.38
CA ASP A 208 -28.54 11.20 -24.23
C ASP A 208 -29.27 11.05 -25.57
N ARG A 209 -29.00 11.94 -26.53
CA ARG A 209 -29.48 11.83 -27.90
C ARG A 209 -28.60 10.94 -28.80
N GLY A 210 -27.58 10.29 -28.24
CA GLY A 210 -26.74 9.33 -28.95
C GLY A 210 -25.51 9.93 -29.64
N HIS A 211 -25.33 11.25 -29.58
CA HIS A 211 -24.16 11.94 -30.15
C HIS A 211 -22.87 11.61 -29.40
N LEU A 212 -21.76 11.64 -30.13
CA LEU A 212 -20.43 11.28 -29.66
C LEU A 212 -19.56 12.52 -29.43
N ILE A 213 -18.96 12.57 -28.24
CA ILE A 213 -18.03 13.66 -27.90
C ILE A 213 -16.60 13.10 -27.84
N LEU A 214 -15.69 13.68 -28.62
CA LEU A 214 -14.26 13.44 -28.52
C LEU A 214 -13.61 14.49 -27.61
N CYS A 215 -12.99 14.04 -26.54
CA CYS A 215 -12.11 14.85 -25.70
C CYS A 215 -10.65 14.57 -26.07
N THR A 216 -9.93 15.56 -26.61
CA THR A 216 -8.55 15.38 -27.11
C THR A 216 -7.62 16.55 -26.79
N ARG A 217 -6.34 16.24 -26.55
CA ARG A 217 -5.29 17.26 -26.38
C ARG A 217 -4.97 18.02 -27.66
N LEU A 218 -5.38 17.53 -28.82
CA LEU A 218 -5.18 18.23 -30.09
C LEU A 218 -5.89 19.59 -30.12
N LEU A 219 -6.92 19.77 -29.29
CA LEU A 219 -7.61 21.04 -29.09
C LEU A 219 -7.19 21.76 -27.81
N ALA A 220 -5.98 21.53 -27.27
CA ALA A 220 -5.56 22.23 -26.05
C ALA A 220 -5.61 23.76 -26.22
N ALA A 221 -6.22 24.44 -25.26
CA ALA A 221 -6.30 25.90 -25.22
C ALA A 221 -5.75 26.41 -23.88
N ARG A 222 -5.24 27.64 -23.86
CA ARG A 222 -4.68 28.25 -22.65
C ARG A 222 -5.68 29.24 -22.04
N HIS A 223 -5.75 29.37 -20.72
CA HIS A 223 -6.74 30.21 -20.03
C HIS A 223 -6.14 31.04 -18.89
N HIS A 224 -6.69 32.24 -18.68
CA HIS A 224 -6.36 33.10 -17.55
C HIS A 224 -7.13 32.65 -16.29
N HIS A 225 -6.52 31.82 -15.45
CA HIS A 225 -7.16 31.36 -14.22
C HIS A 225 -7.20 32.42 -13.13
N ARG A 226 -8.33 32.48 -12.40
CA ARG A 226 -8.43 33.29 -11.17
C ARG A 226 -7.36 32.92 -10.16
N ARG A 227 -6.82 33.93 -9.49
CA ARG A 227 -5.75 33.80 -8.50
C ARG A 227 -6.24 34.11 -7.09
N GLY A 228 -5.67 33.41 -6.11
CA GLY A 228 -5.91 33.65 -4.69
C GLY A 228 -7.14 32.95 -4.13
N PHE A 229 -7.13 32.73 -2.81
CA PHE A 229 -8.20 32.01 -2.13
C PHE A 229 -9.54 32.73 -2.19
N ARG A 230 -9.60 34.05 -2.02
CA ARG A 230 -10.87 34.79 -1.94
C ARG A 230 -11.70 34.67 -3.24
N PRO A 231 -11.16 34.92 -4.45
CA PRO A 231 -11.90 34.72 -5.70
C PRO A 231 -12.28 33.24 -5.93
N LEU A 232 -11.37 32.31 -5.64
CA LEU A 232 -11.59 30.88 -5.86
C LEU A 232 -12.62 30.27 -4.89
N ILE A 233 -12.64 30.66 -3.62
CA ILE A 233 -13.65 30.24 -2.65
C ILE A 233 -15.03 30.70 -3.12
N GLY A 234 -15.17 31.95 -3.57
CA GLY A 234 -16.41 32.45 -4.15
C GLY A 234 -16.87 31.64 -5.37
N GLU A 235 -15.94 31.30 -6.26
CA GLU A 235 -16.21 30.45 -7.42
C GLU A 235 -16.62 29.03 -7.04
N TYR A 236 -15.95 28.39 -6.08
CA TYR A 236 -16.26 27.03 -5.63
C TYR A 236 -17.60 26.97 -4.89
N LEU A 237 -17.93 27.98 -4.07
CA LEU A 237 -19.25 28.12 -3.44
C LEU A 237 -20.37 28.20 -4.48
N ARG A 238 -20.23 29.06 -5.49
CA ARG A 238 -21.22 29.17 -6.57
C ARG A 238 -21.29 27.90 -7.41
N SER A 239 -20.14 27.29 -7.72
CA SER A 239 -20.08 26.01 -8.45
C SER A 239 -20.76 24.87 -7.68
N GLY A 240 -20.67 24.88 -6.34
CA GLY A 240 -21.40 23.95 -5.48
C GLY A 240 -22.91 24.13 -5.60
N ARG A 241 -23.41 25.38 -5.61
CA ARG A 241 -24.83 25.67 -5.83
C ARG A 241 -25.31 25.24 -7.23
N GLY A 242 -24.53 25.52 -8.28
CA GLY A 242 -24.83 25.03 -9.64
C GLY A 242 -24.87 23.49 -9.70
N CYS A 243 -23.96 22.82 -8.99
CA CYS A 243 -24.01 21.37 -8.84
C CYS A 243 -25.30 20.88 -8.16
N ALA A 244 -25.82 21.61 -7.15
CA ALA A 244 -27.09 21.28 -6.50
C ALA A 244 -28.26 21.32 -7.50
N GLN A 245 -28.29 22.34 -8.36
CA GLN A 245 -29.28 22.46 -9.44
C GLN A 245 -29.16 21.30 -10.43
N TYR A 246 -27.94 20.98 -10.88
CA TYR A 246 -27.69 19.83 -11.76
C TYR A 246 -28.14 18.49 -11.14
N LEU A 247 -27.94 18.29 -9.83
CA LEU A 247 -28.39 17.09 -9.13
C LEU A 247 -29.92 16.96 -9.14
N ARG A 248 -30.65 18.08 -9.17
CA ARG A 248 -32.11 18.10 -9.26
C ARG A 248 -32.60 17.90 -10.69
N SER A 249 -31.94 18.51 -11.68
CA SER A 249 -32.33 18.36 -13.09
C SER A 249 -31.99 16.98 -13.65
N GLN A 250 -30.90 16.37 -13.19
CA GLN A 250 -30.38 15.10 -13.69
C GLN A 250 -30.19 14.06 -12.56
N PRO A 251 -31.23 13.66 -11.79
CA PRO A 251 -31.07 12.88 -10.56
C PRO A 251 -30.54 11.45 -10.79
N HIS A 252 -30.84 10.87 -11.95
CA HIS A 252 -30.44 9.51 -12.32
C HIS A 252 -29.08 9.45 -13.03
N CYS A 253 -28.51 10.60 -13.40
CA CYS A 253 -27.21 10.64 -14.05
C CYS A 253 -26.12 10.11 -13.11
N ARG A 254 -25.20 9.29 -13.64
CA ARG A 254 -24.06 8.73 -12.89
C ARG A 254 -23.22 9.82 -12.22
N LEU A 255 -23.07 10.97 -12.87
CA LEU A 255 -22.35 12.11 -12.30
C LEU A 255 -23.07 12.67 -11.06
N SER A 256 -24.39 12.86 -11.13
CA SER A 256 -25.22 13.31 -10.01
C SER A 256 -25.17 12.35 -8.83
N LEU A 257 -25.34 11.04 -9.09
CA LEU A 257 -25.24 10.00 -8.07
C LEU A 257 -23.85 10.00 -7.40
N ARG A 258 -22.79 10.17 -8.19
CA ARG A 258 -21.42 10.27 -7.67
C ARG A 258 -21.24 11.49 -6.77
N ARG A 259 -21.74 12.66 -7.19
CA ARG A 259 -21.67 13.90 -6.39
C ARG A 259 -22.47 13.78 -5.09
N GLY A 260 -23.66 13.20 -5.14
CA GLY A 260 -24.47 12.92 -3.94
C GLY A 260 -23.76 11.97 -2.97
N ARG A 261 -23.18 10.88 -3.48
CA ARG A 261 -22.37 9.95 -2.66
C ARG A 261 -21.13 10.61 -2.06
N GLN A 262 -20.45 11.48 -2.81
CA GLN A 262 -19.31 12.25 -2.31
C GLN A 262 -19.72 13.16 -1.15
N LEU A 263 -20.86 13.84 -1.25
CA LEU A 263 -21.40 14.68 -0.18
C LEU A 263 -21.64 13.87 1.10
N VAL A 264 -22.35 12.74 0.98
CA VAL A 264 -22.63 11.84 2.12
C VAL A 264 -21.34 11.30 2.73
N ALA A 265 -20.37 10.90 1.91
CA ALA A 265 -19.08 10.40 2.37
C ALA A 265 -18.27 11.45 3.14
N CYS A 266 -18.29 12.72 2.69
CA CYS A 266 -17.61 13.81 3.38
C CYS A 266 -18.20 14.05 4.78
N TYR A 267 -19.52 14.13 4.91
CA TYR A 267 -20.16 14.28 6.22
C TYR A 267 -19.99 13.04 7.10
N GLY A 268 -20.09 11.84 6.52
CA GLY A 268 -19.85 10.58 7.24
C GLY A 268 -18.42 10.48 7.79
N ALA A 269 -17.41 10.90 7.01
CA ALA A 269 -16.01 10.93 7.46
C ALA A 269 -15.77 11.95 8.57
N ALA A 270 -16.43 13.11 8.53
CA ALA A 270 -16.36 14.11 9.59
C ALA A 270 -16.98 13.58 10.90
N LEU A 271 -18.16 12.96 10.83
CA LEU A 271 -18.83 12.34 11.98
C LEU A 271 -18.03 11.16 12.54
N ALA A 272 -17.49 10.29 11.70
CA ALA A 272 -16.66 9.17 12.12
C ALA A 272 -15.37 9.64 12.79
N SER A 273 -14.72 10.69 12.27
CA SER A 273 -13.53 11.30 12.90
C SER A 273 -13.86 11.88 14.28
N ALA A 274 -15.01 12.55 14.42
CA ALA A 274 -15.47 13.08 15.70
C ALA A 274 -15.76 11.95 16.71
N ALA A 275 -16.47 10.89 16.30
CA ALA A 275 -16.72 9.73 17.14
C ALA A 275 -15.43 9.02 17.56
N LEU A 276 -14.48 8.85 16.63
CA LEU A 276 -13.19 8.26 16.90
C LEU A 276 -12.40 9.11 17.92
N ALA A 277 -12.42 10.44 17.79
CA ALA A 277 -11.74 11.34 18.72
C ALA A 277 -12.26 11.21 20.16
N VAL A 278 -13.56 10.92 20.34
CA VAL A 278 -14.13 10.63 21.67
C VAL A 278 -13.61 9.31 22.24
N THR A 279 -13.40 8.28 21.40
CA THR A 279 -13.00 6.93 21.84
C THR A 279 -11.50 6.76 22.08
N VAL A 280 -10.64 7.29 21.22
CA VAL A 280 -9.17 7.08 21.27
C VAL A 280 -8.39 8.35 21.61
N GLY A 281 -9.10 9.44 21.88
CA GLY A 281 -8.54 10.76 22.15
C GLY A 281 -8.24 11.58 20.89
N PRO A 282 -8.38 12.92 20.95
CA PRO A 282 -8.22 13.80 19.79
C PRO A 282 -6.78 13.85 19.25
N VAL A 283 -5.78 13.62 20.10
CA VAL A 283 -4.36 13.61 19.71
C VAL A 283 -4.05 12.48 18.72
N VAL A 284 -4.59 11.29 18.96
CA VAL A 284 -4.39 10.13 18.07
C VAL A 284 -5.03 10.37 16.70
N VAL A 285 -6.26 10.88 16.69
CA VAL A 285 -6.95 11.23 15.44
C VAL A 285 -6.22 12.33 14.67
N ALA A 286 -5.73 13.36 15.37
CA ALA A 286 -4.93 14.42 14.77
C ALA A 286 -3.61 13.88 14.19
N ALA A 287 -2.93 12.96 14.88
CA ALA A 287 -1.70 12.34 14.40
C ALA A 287 -1.94 11.50 13.13
N VAL A 288 -3.01 10.70 13.09
CA VAL A 288 -3.40 9.92 11.90
C VAL A 288 -3.76 10.85 10.74
N ALA A 289 -4.55 11.90 10.99
CA ALA A 289 -4.89 12.89 9.97
C ALA A 289 -3.65 13.61 9.43
N ALA A 290 -2.71 13.99 10.29
CA ALA A 290 -1.44 14.60 9.91
C ALA A 290 -0.58 13.64 9.07
N ALA A 291 -0.51 12.37 9.44
CA ALA A 291 0.19 11.35 8.65
C ALA A 291 -0.43 11.17 7.27
N CYS A 292 -1.77 11.09 7.17
CA CYS A 292 -2.47 11.04 5.89
C CYS A 292 -2.23 12.30 5.05
N ALA A 293 -2.27 13.49 5.65
CA ALA A 293 -1.99 14.75 4.99
C ALA A 293 -0.55 14.80 4.45
N LEU A 294 0.43 14.31 5.23
CA LEU A 294 1.83 14.21 4.80
C LEU A 294 1.99 13.27 3.60
N VAL A 295 1.36 12.09 3.64
CA VAL A 295 1.40 11.14 2.50
C VAL A 295 0.82 11.79 1.23
N LEU A 296 -0.33 12.47 1.34
CA LEU A 296 -0.93 13.19 0.22
C LEU A 296 -0.06 14.34 -0.28
N ALA A 297 0.62 15.06 0.61
CA ALA A 297 1.52 16.14 0.28
C ALA A 297 2.74 15.62 -0.51
N LEU A 298 3.39 14.56 -0.02
CA LEU A 298 4.51 13.92 -0.68
C LEU A 298 4.10 13.30 -2.03
N ALA A 299 2.93 12.64 -2.10
CA ALA A 299 2.39 12.11 -3.34
C ALA A 299 2.10 13.21 -4.37
N SER A 300 1.58 14.36 -3.93
CA SER A 300 1.30 15.52 -4.78
C SER A 300 2.60 16.14 -5.31
N ALA A 301 3.61 16.30 -4.45
CA ALA A 301 4.95 16.76 -4.85
C ALA A 301 5.62 15.82 -5.86
N ALA A 302 5.53 14.50 -5.62
CA ALA A 302 6.09 13.49 -6.52
C ALA A 302 5.34 13.42 -7.87
N ALA A 303 4.02 13.65 -7.88
CA ALA A 303 3.20 13.66 -9.09
C ALA A 303 3.44 14.92 -9.94
N ALA A 304 3.51 16.09 -9.29
CA ALA A 304 3.73 17.38 -9.95
C ALA A 304 5.21 17.64 -10.28
N ARG A 305 6.14 16.85 -9.71
CA ARG A 305 7.60 17.06 -9.79
C ARG A 305 8.03 18.47 -9.33
N ARG A 306 7.33 19.00 -8.32
CA ARG A 306 7.54 20.36 -7.79
C ARG A 306 7.32 20.33 -6.28
N ALA A 307 8.27 20.87 -5.51
CA ALA A 307 8.18 20.91 -4.05
C ALA A 307 6.95 21.68 -3.56
N VAL A 308 6.57 22.77 -4.23
CA VAL A 308 5.41 23.60 -3.85
C VAL A 308 4.08 22.83 -3.83
N ALA A 309 3.99 21.70 -4.55
CA ALA A 309 2.80 20.85 -4.58
C ALA A 309 2.53 20.09 -3.28
N VAL A 310 3.44 20.12 -2.28
CA VAL A 310 3.12 19.66 -0.91
C VAL A 310 1.94 20.39 -0.29
N THR A 311 1.65 21.61 -0.75
CA THR A 311 0.51 22.42 -0.25
C THR A 311 -0.81 22.10 -0.97
N PHE A 312 -0.79 21.34 -2.07
CA PHE A 312 -1.99 21.05 -2.87
C PHE A 312 -3.11 20.34 -2.08
N PRO A 313 -2.83 19.38 -1.19
CA PRO A 313 -3.89 18.77 -0.38
C PRO A 313 -4.61 19.79 0.50
N LEU A 314 -3.88 20.71 1.14
CA LEU A 314 -4.46 21.76 1.98
C LEU A 314 -5.33 22.72 1.15
N THR A 315 -4.80 23.21 0.03
CA THR A 315 -5.55 24.07 -0.90
C THR A 315 -6.81 23.35 -1.42
N THR A 316 -6.70 22.08 -1.75
CA THR A 316 -7.83 21.24 -2.18
C THR A 316 -8.85 21.03 -1.08
N PHE A 317 -8.41 20.89 0.18
CA PHE A 317 -9.30 20.78 1.32
C PHE A 317 -10.11 22.06 1.53
N VAL A 318 -9.46 23.23 1.47
CA VAL A 318 -10.13 24.54 1.60
C VAL A 318 -11.15 24.75 0.49
N LEU A 319 -10.73 24.59 -0.77
CA LEU A 319 -11.62 24.80 -1.92
C LEU A 319 -12.72 23.73 -2.00
N GLY A 320 -12.39 22.48 -1.68
CA GLY A 320 -13.34 21.38 -1.60
C GLY A 320 -14.41 21.60 -0.53
N SER A 321 -14.02 22.14 0.63
CA SER A 321 -14.95 22.52 1.71
C SER A 321 -15.89 23.65 1.27
N ALA A 322 -15.37 24.66 0.56
CA ALA A 322 -16.18 25.72 -0.04
C ALA A 322 -17.19 25.15 -1.06
N PHE A 323 -16.78 24.21 -1.91
CA PHE A 323 -17.70 23.54 -2.84
C PHE A 323 -18.78 22.72 -2.12
N VAL A 324 -18.40 21.94 -1.10
CA VAL A 324 -19.34 21.16 -0.29
C VAL A 324 -20.34 22.07 0.41
N ALA A 325 -19.89 23.18 1.02
CA ALA A 325 -20.77 24.17 1.64
C ALA A 325 -21.75 24.79 0.62
N GLY A 326 -21.26 25.13 -0.58
CA GLY A 326 -22.09 25.61 -1.68
C GLY A 326 -23.14 24.61 -2.12
N LEU A 327 -22.75 23.34 -2.26
CA LEU A 327 -23.65 22.24 -2.62
C LEU A 327 -24.71 21.99 -1.56
N THR A 328 -24.33 21.89 -0.29
CA THR A 328 -25.27 21.72 0.83
C THR A 328 -26.27 22.86 0.88
N ARG A 329 -25.78 24.12 0.82
CA ARG A 329 -26.66 25.29 0.80
C ARG A 329 -27.61 25.26 -0.38
N GLY A 330 -27.09 24.97 -1.58
CA GLY A 330 -27.90 24.88 -2.79
C GLY A 330 -28.98 23.81 -2.71
N LEU A 331 -28.71 22.66 -2.06
CA LEU A 331 -29.68 21.59 -1.84
C LEU A 331 -30.74 21.94 -0.78
N LEU A 332 -30.39 22.73 0.24
CA LEU A 332 -31.30 23.18 1.30
C LEU A 332 -32.19 24.35 0.87
N GLU A 333 -31.71 25.21 -0.02
CA GLU A 333 -32.52 26.29 -0.60
C GLU A 333 -33.71 25.69 -1.37
N ARG A 334 -34.95 26.09 -1.01
CA ARG A 334 -36.15 25.71 -1.77
C ARG A 334 -36.00 26.24 -3.21
N PRO A 335 -36.36 25.45 -4.24
CA PRO A 335 -36.33 25.96 -5.60
C PRO A 335 -37.20 27.23 -5.66
N ARG A 336 -36.59 28.35 -6.05
CA ARG A 336 -37.36 29.54 -6.41
C ARG A 336 -38.19 29.14 -7.61
N THR A 337 -39.50 29.06 -7.44
CA THR A 337 -40.44 29.02 -8.56
C THR A 337 -40.23 30.30 -9.34
N ALA A 338 -39.40 30.25 -10.39
CA ALA A 338 -39.49 31.24 -11.44
C ALA A 338 -40.89 31.06 -12.05
N SER A 339 -41.72 32.08 -11.93
CA SER A 339 -43.03 32.15 -12.58
C SER A 339 -42.80 32.18 -14.09
N VAL A 340 -42.64 31.00 -14.69
CA VAL A 340 -42.85 30.84 -16.13
C VAL A 340 -44.31 30.44 -16.26
N ALA A 341 -45.11 31.31 -16.87
CA ALA A 341 -46.49 31.01 -17.20
C ALA A 341 -46.52 29.69 -18.01
N PRO A 342 -47.38 28.72 -17.65
CA PRO A 342 -47.39 27.44 -18.32
C PRO A 342 -47.84 27.62 -19.77
N ALA A 343 -47.03 27.16 -20.72
CA ALA A 343 -47.49 26.89 -22.07
C ALA A 343 -48.65 25.88 -21.97
N GLN A 344 -49.80 26.27 -22.49
CA GLN A 344 -51.00 25.45 -22.52
C GLN A 344 -50.74 24.19 -23.37
N GLY A 345 -51.00 23.01 -22.81
CA GLY A 345 -51.04 21.75 -23.58
C GLY A 345 -50.11 20.65 -23.11
N ALA A 346 -50.27 20.16 -21.87
CA ALA A 346 -49.85 18.80 -21.51
C ALA A 346 -50.70 18.28 -20.33
N GLY A 347 -51.40 17.17 -20.54
CA GLY A 347 -52.30 16.54 -19.57
C GLY A 347 -51.59 16.01 -18.31
N PRO A 348 -52.36 15.68 -17.25
CA PRO A 348 -51.81 15.37 -15.94
C PRO A 348 -51.10 14.01 -15.94
N SER A 349 -49.77 14.00 -15.82
CA SER A 349 -49.01 12.79 -15.54
C SER A 349 -48.88 12.55 -14.03
N ALA A 350 -49.05 11.29 -13.63
CA ALA A 350 -49.19 10.83 -12.26
C ALA A 350 -48.04 11.27 -11.34
N ARG A 351 -48.39 11.69 -10.12
CA ARG A 351 -47.44 11.98 -9.02
C ARG A 351 -46.47 10.81 -8.83
N ALA A 352 -45.19 11.07 -9.09
CA ALA A 352 -44.11 10.14 -8.76
C ALA A 352 -44.00 9.95 -7.23
N PRO A 353 -43.77 8.73 -6.73
CA PRO A 353 -43.71 8.45 -5.30
C PRO A 353 -42.46 9.06 -4.65
N ASN A 354 -42.66 9.61 -3.44
CA ASN A 354 -41.64 10.27 -2.62
C ASN A 354 -40.39 9.38 -2.42
N PRO A 355 -39.20 9.79 -2.91
CA PRO A 355 -37.97 9.00 -2.83
C PRO A 355 -37.43 8.79 -1.39
N TRP A 356 -37.96 9.53 -0.40
CA TRP A 356 -37.55 9.43 1.01
C TRP A 356 -38.28 8.32 1.79
N ALA A 357 -39.36 7.76 1.25
CA ALA A 357 -40.08 6.66 1.89
C ALA A 357 -39.26 5.36 1.93
N ARG A 358 -38.47 5.07 0.89
CA ARG A 358 -37.58 3.89 0.82
C ARG A 358 -36.32 4.04 1.68
N ALA A 359 -35.81 5.25 1.87
CA ALA A 359 -34.65 5.52 2.73
C ALA A 359 -34.97 5.26 4.22
N ARG A 360 -36.17 5.64 4.69
CA ARG A 360 -36.63 5.34 6.06
C ARG A 360 -36.77 3.83 6.32
N LEU A 361 -37.27 3.07 5.34
CA LEU A 361 -37.35 1.61 5.41
C LEU A 361 -35.96 0.94 5.42
N LEU A 362 -34.99 1.47 4.65
CA LEU A 362 -33.60 0.98 4.65
C LEU A 362 -32.87 1.26 5.97
N PHE A 363 -33.08 2.41 6.59
CA PHE A 363 -32.50 2.71 7.91
C PHE A 363 -33.15 1.89 9.04
N ALA A 364 -34.46 1.64 8.98
CA ALA A 364 -35.15 0.74 9.90
C ALA A 364 -34.70 -0.73 9.71
N ALA A 365 -34.48 -1.17 8.47
CA ALA A 365 -33.98 -2.50 8.15
C ALA A 365 -32.50 -2.69 8.55
N LEU A 366 -31.64 -1.66 8.44
CA LEU A 366 -30.26 -1.71 8.93
C LEU A 366 -30.19 -1.80 10.46
N GLY A 367 -31.06 -1.06 11.17
CA GLY A 367 -31.18 -1.15 12.63
C GLY A 367 -31.70 -2.51 13.11
N ALA A 368 -32.62 -3.13 12.37
CA ALA A 368 -33.12 -4.48 12.65
C ALA A 368 -32.12 -5.59 12.27
N SER A 369 -31.32 -5.38 11.23
CA SER A 369 -30.28 -6.32 10.79
C SER A 369 -29.11 -6.35 11.78
N LEU A 370 -28.65 -5.19 12.28
CA LEU A 370 -27.59 -5.12 13.30
C LEU A 370 -27.97 -5.77 14.65
N ARG A 371 -29.26 -5.78 15.01
CA ARG A 371 -29.73 -6.55 16.19
C ARG A 371 -29.74 -8.07 15.94
N ARG A 372 -29.97 -8.51 14.70
CA ARG A 372 -29.91 -9.94 14.32
C ARG A 372 -28.47 -10.45 14.17
N THR A 373 -27.53 -9.61 13.75
CA THR A 373 -26.11 -10.01 13.63
C THR A 373 -25.44 -10.18 15.00
N ALA A 374 -25.92 -9.48 16.03
CA ALA A 374 -25.43 -9.64 17.41
C ALA A 374 -25.88 -10.97 18.06
N THR A 375 -26.94 -11.61 17.55
CA THR A 375 -27.47 -12.89 18.06
C THR A 375 -26.96 -14.11 17.29
N ALA A 376 -26.19 -13.92 16.21
CA ALA A 376 -25.76 -14.99 15.30
C ALA A 376 -24.32 -15.52 15.53
N LEU A 377 -23.68 -15.14 16.65
CA LEU A 377 -22.28 -15.52 16.96
C LEU A 377 -22.13 -16.78 17.85
N PHE A 378 -23.19 -17.56 18.09
CA PHE A 378 -23.13 -18.89 18.71
C PHE A 378 -23.84 -19.93 17.81
N PRO A 379 -23.18 -21.03 17.36
CA PRO A 379 -23.72 -21.88 16.31
C PRO A 379 -24.48 -23.11 16.85
N GLY A 380 -25.55 -23.50 16.14
CA GLY A 380 -26.25 -24.78 16.26
C GLY A 380 -26.78 -25.27 14.90
N ALA A 381 -25.99 -26.16 14.27
CA ALA A 381 -26.33 -27.33 13.43
C ALA A 381 -27.58 -27.40 12.49
N LEU A 382 -27.29 -27.80 11.23
CA LEU A 382 -28.00 -28.71 10.28
C LEU A 382 -28.92 -28.21 9.12
N LEU A 383 -28.42 -28.51 7.90
CA LEU A 383 -29.02 -29.21 6.73
C LEU A 383 -30.09 -28.62 5.76
N GLN A 384 -29.83 -28.93 4.46
CA GLN A 384 -30.70 -29.03 3.25
C GLN A 384 -31.21 -27.71 2.62
N GLY A 385 -31.35 -27.50 1.30
CA GLY A 385 -31.21 -28.30 0.06
C GLY A 385 -31.53 -27.36 -1.14
N ALA A 386 -31.04 -27.67 -2.34
CA ALA A 386 -31.16 -26.85 -3.57
C ALA A 386 -32.59 -26.86 -4.18
N PRO A 387 -32.94 -26.06 -5.24
CA PRO A 387 -32.48 -26.35 -6.60
C PRO A 387 -32.25 -25.13 -7.54
N ALA A 388 -31.78 -25.45 -8.74
CA ALA A 388 -31.34 -24.60 -9.85
C ALA A 388 -32.47 -24.03 -10.73
N THR A 389 -32.18 -22.97 -11.50
CA THR A 389 -32.21 -22.90 -12.99
C THR A 389 -32.27 -21.45 -13.50
N ALA A 390 -31.48 -21.15 -14.53
CA ALA A 390 -31.87 -20.46 -15.78
C ALA A 390 -30.63 -19.91 -16.52
N ALA A 391 -30.32 -20.52 -17.67
CA ALA A 391 -29.43 -20.01 -18.72
C ALA A 391 -30.15 -18.89 -19.52
N THR A 392 -29.52 -17.90 -20.16
CA THR A 392 -28.70 -17.83 -21.41
C THR A 392 -28.57 -16.31 -21.78
N PRO A 393 -27.89 -15.81 -22.84
CA PRO A 393 -26.98 -16.42 -23.82
C PRO A 393 -25.63 -15.69 -23.99
N GLU A 394 -24.68 -16.36 -24.67
CA GLU A 394 -23.46 -15.79 -25.23
C GLU A 394 -23.74 -15.01 -26.53
N VAL A 395 -23.04 -13.88 -26.73
CA VAL A 395 -22.96 -13.14 -28.00
C VAL A 395 -21.47 -12.87 -28.30
N PRO A 396 -20.96 -13.18 -29.51
CA PRO A 396 -19.53 -13.18 -29.81
C PRO A 396 -18.98 -11.77 -30.04
N PRO A 397 -17.70 -11.47 -29.70
CA PRO A 397 -17.08 -10.22 -30.09
C PRO A 397 -16.57 -10.30 -31.54
N LEU A 398 -17.24 -9.57 -32.44
CA LEU A 398 -16.69 -9.19 -33.74
C LEU A 398 -15.81 -7.96 -33.57
N THR A 399 -14.49 -8.14 -33.69
CA THR A 399 -13.51 -7.06 -33.80
C THR A 399 -13.05 -6.92 -35.25
N PRO A 400 -13.14 -5.73 -35.86
CA PRO A 400 -12.28 -5.35 -36.97
C PRO A 400 -11.06 -4.57 -36.45
N THR A 401 -9.87 -5.11 -36.72
CA THR A 401 -8.54 -4.55 -36.46
C THR A 401 -8.09 -3.67 -37.62
N ILE A 402 -7.72 -2.41 -37.35
CA ILE A 402 -6.77 -1.58 -38.14
C ILE A 402 -5.95 -0.72 -37.14
N PRO A 403 -4.63 -0.51 -37.35
CA PRO A 403 -3.64 -0.50 -36.27
C PRO A 403 -3.33 0.91 -35.73
N LEU A 404 -3.38 1.07 -34.40
CA LEU A 404 -2.81 2.23 -33.70
C LEU A 404 -1.47 1.83 -33.09
N LEU A 405 -0.41 2.41 -33.65
CA LEU A 405 1.01 2.39 -33.25
C LEU A 405 1.21 2.03 -31.76
N GLU A 406 1.47 0.75 -31.50
CA GLU A 406 1.94 0.29 -30.21
C GLU A 406 3.36 0.83 -30.00
N LEU A 407 3.52 1.67 -28.99
CA LEU A 407 4.80 1.84 -28.32
C LEU A 407 5.22 0.47 -27.78
N SER A 408 6.11 -0.18 -28.52
CA SER A 408 6.85 -1.39 -28.15
C SER A 408 7.46 -1.22 -26.75
N LEU A 409 6.66 -1.58 -25.75
CA LEU A 409 7.14 -2.05 -24.47
C LEU A 409 7.39 -3.53 -24.71
N ALA A 410 8.67 -3.89 -24.73
CA ALA A 410 9.20 -5.25 -24.70
C ALA A 410 8.10 -6.29 -24.45
N GLU A 411 7.74 -7.04 -25.49
CA GLU A 411 6.92 -8.24 -25.35
C GLU A 411 7.46 -9.01 -24.14
N GLU A 412 6.64 -9.12 -23.09
CA GLU A 412 6.92 -10.08 -22.03
C GLU A 412 7.10 -11.43 -22.72
N PRO A 413 8.16 -12.20 -22.40
CA PRO A 413 8.34 -13.50 -23.02
C PRO A 413 7.06 -14.30 -22.80
N ALA A 414 6.51 -14.74 -23.92
CA ALA A 414 5.30 -15.51 -24.11
C ALA A 414 4.90 -16.35 -22.89
N ARG A 415 3.59 -16.35 -22.59
CA ARG A 415 2.88 -17.28 -21.69
C ARG A 415 3.66 -18.60 -21.49
N ALA A 416 4.56 -18.65 -20.50
CA ALA A 416 5.22 -19.88 -20.14
C ALA A 416 4.14 -20.81 -19.59
N GLY A 417 3.91 -21.92 -20.30
CA GLY A 417 2.78 -22.83 -20.11
C GLY A 417 2.47 -23.18 -18.66
N ARG A 418 1.18 -23.30 -18.36
CA ARG A 418 0.64 -23.67 -17.04
C ARG A 418 1.00 -25.09 -16.57
N HIS A 419 1.67 -25.91 -17.40
CA HIS A 419 2.07 -27.25 -17.04
C HIS A 419 3.57 -27.31 -16.69
N ARG A 420 3.87 -27.73 -15.45
CA ARG A 420 5.22 -28.18 -15.08
C ARG A 420 5.56 -29.38 -15.96
N SER A 421 6.68 -29.33 -16.68
CA SER A 421 7.21 -30.54 -17.29
C SER A 421 7.60 -31.52 -16.18
N ARG A 422 7.44 -32.83 -16.40
CA ARG A 422 7.85 -33.86 -15.44
C ARG A 422 9.31 -33.65 -14.98
N GLY A 423 10.19 -33.24 -15.88
CA GLY A 423 11.60 -32.92 -15.57
C GLY A 423 11.79 -31.75 -14.60
N GLU A 424 11.01 -30.67 -14.70
CA GLU A 424 11.09 -29.55 -13.74
C GLU A 424 10.64 -29.96 -12.34
N ALA A 425 9.60 -30.80 -12.24
CA ALA A 425 9.12 -31.32 -10.98
C ALA A 425 10.15 -32.25 -10.32
N LEU A 426 10.78 -33.13 -11.11
CA LEU A 426 11.85 -34.02 -10.64
C LEU A 426 13.08 -33.22 -10.16
N ALA A 427 13.48 -32.17 -10.90
CA ALA A 427 14.59 -31.32 -10.49
C ALA A 427 14.30 -30.58 -9.16
N LEU A 428 13.10 -30.02 -9.01
CA LEU A 428 12.69 -29.40 -7.75
C LEU A 428 12.67 -30.42 -6.60
N ALA A 429 12.12 -31.62 -6.83
CA ALA A 429 12.09 -32.69 -5.85
C ALA A 429 13.50 -33.12 -5.44
N GLY A 430 14.45 -33.23 -6.39
CA GLY A 430 15.85 -33.51 -6.13
C GLY A 430 16.50 -32.44 -5.24
N VAL A 431 16.30 -31.16 -5.55
CA VAL A 431 16.83 -30.05 -4.74
C VAL A 431 16.23 -30.05 -3.33
N VAL A 432 14.92 -30.26 -3.20
CA VAL A 432 14.25 -30.38 -1.89
C VAL A 432 14.73 -31.61 -1.12
N GLY A 433 15.03 -32.72 -1.81
CA GLY A 433 15.61 -33.92 -1.22
C GLY A 433 17.00 -33.67 -0.63
N VAL A 434 17.89 -33.02 -1.38
CA VAL A 434 19.20 -32.58 -0.86
C VAL A 434 19.03 -31.63 0.32
N ALA A 435 18.13 -30.66 0.20
CA ALA A 435 17.82 -29.72 1.27
C ALA A 435 17.35 -30.43 2.55
N ALA A 436 16.53 -31.48 2.40
CA ALA A 436 16.03 -32.31 3.50
C ALA A 436 17.17 -33.07 4.17
N LEU A 437 18.05 -33.73 3.40
CA LEU A 437 19.21 -34.45 3.95
C LEU A 437 20.09 -33.52 4.81
N LEU A 438 20.37 -32.30 4.31
CA LEU A 438 21.16 -31.32 5.05
C LEU A 438 20.46 -30.80 6.32
N ARG A 439 19.12 -30.68 6.32
CA ARG A 439 18.35 -30.11 7.43
C ARG A 439 17.99 -31.14 8.50
N PHE A 440 17.66 -32.38 8.14
CA PHE A 440 17.22 -33.39 9.10
C PHE A 440 18.36 -34.21 9.72
N TRP A 441 19.58 -34.11 9.20
CA TRP A 441 20.73 -34.85 9.72
C TRP A 441 21.07 -34.48 11.17
N GLN A 442 20.99 -35.41 12.13
CA GLN A 442 21.45 -35.24 13.53
C GLN A 442 20.91 -34.02 14.30
N LEU A 443 19.60 -33.73 14.19
CA LEU A 443 18.96 -32.58 14.85
C LEU A 443 19.05 -32.59 16.39
N SER A 444 19.24 -33.75 17.03
CA SER A 444 19.22 -33.90 18.49
C SER A 444 20.38 -33.22 19.23
N GLY A 445 21.50 -32.97 18.55
CA GLY A 445 22.68 -32.39 19.19
C GLY A 445 23.53 -31.48 18.29
N ARG A 446 23.23 -31.40 16.98
CA ARG A 446 23.99 -30.58 16.02
C ARG A 446 23.05 -29.66 15.24
N PRO A 447 23.28 -28.34 15.20
CA PRO A 447 24.25 -27.59 15.99
C PRO A 447 24.00 -27.68 17.51
N GLY A 448 24.95 -27.21 18.31
CA GLY A 448 24.73 -26.98 19.74
C GLY A 448 23.48 -26.12 19.99
N PHE A 449 22.87 -26.24 21.17
CA PHE A 449 21.59 -25.58 21.44
C PHE A 449 21.74 -24.05 21.49
N GLU A 450 20.77 -23.33 20.94
CA GLU A 450 20.62 -21.88 21.10
C GLU A 450 19.85 -21.55 22.38
N VAL A 451 20.11 -20.38 22.97
CA VAL A 451 19.52 -19.94 24.24
C VAL A 451 18.00 -19.87 24.21
N ASP A 452 17.40 -19.58 23.06
CA ASP A 452 15.95 -19.51 22.93
C ASP A 452 15.28 -20.90 22.90
N GLU A 453 15.98 -21.94 22.45
CA GLU A 453 15.37 -23.25 22.22
C GLU A 453 14.84 -23.91 23.51
N PRO A 454 15.56 -23.91 24.64
CA PRO A 454 15.05 -24.40 25.91
C PRO A 454 13.79 -23.65 26.36
N VAL A 455 13.78 -22.32 26.22
CA VAL A 455 12.66 -21.46 26.63
C VAL A 455 11.43 -21.75 25.79
N TYR A 456 11.57 -21.71 24.47
CA TYR A 456 10.46 -21.97 23.54
C TYR A 456 9.93 -23.39 23.66
N THR A 457 10.81 -24.37 23.88
CA THR A 457 10.43 -25.77 24.10
C THR A 457 9.62 -25.92 25.38
N HIS A 458 10.02 -25.26 26.48
CA HIS A 458 9.28 -25.33 27.73
C HIS A 458 7.88 -24.72 27.61
N ILE A 459 7.77 -23.54 27.00
CA ILE A 459 6.48 -22.86 26.80
C ILE A 459 5.56 -23.70 25.90
N ALA A 460 6.07 -24.25 24.81
CA ALA A 460 5.26 -25.11 23.94
C ALA A 460 4.88 -26.44 24.61
N ALA A 461 5.73 -26.98 25.49
CA ALA A 461 5.40 -28.16 26.28
C ALA A 461 4.29 -27.87 27.31
N SER A 462 4.27 -26.68 27.92
CA SER A 462 3.19 -26.28 28.82
C SER A 462 1.86 -26.08 28.08
N VAL A 463 1.91 -25.57 26.84
CA VAL A 463 0.74 -25.53 25.95
C VAL A 463 0.23 -26.94 25.64
N ALA A 464 1.10 -27.88 25.27
CA ALA A 464 0.71 -29.25 24.97
C ALA A 464 0.13 -29.98 26.21
N ALA A 465 0.69 -29.73 27.39
CA ALA A 465 0.29 -30.41 28.62
C ALA A 465 -0.94 -29.81 29.30
N SER A 466 -1.14 -28.48 29.21
CA SER A 466 -2.14 -27.76 30.00
C SER A 466 -2.96 -26.73 29.23
N GLY A 467 -2.68 -26.51 27.95
CA GLY A 467 -3.32 -25.47 27.14
C GLY A 467 -2.91 -24.04 27.52
N ARG A 468 -1.95 -23.87 28.43
CA ARG A 468 -1.52 -22.56 28.95
C ARG A 468 -0.11 -22.21 28.48
N LEU A 469 0.11 -20.92 28.18
CA LEU A 469 1.40 -20.37 27.77
C LEU A 469 2.26 -20.07 29.00
N LEU A 470 2.86 -21.09 29.62
CA LEU A 470 3.62 -20.91 30.86
C LEU A 470 5.12 -21.11 30.65
N GLY A 471 5.92 -20.18 31.16
CA GLY A 471 7.37 -20.35 31.32
C GLY A 471 7.71 -21.21 32.54
N LYS A 472 9.01 -21.48 32.73
CA LYS A 472 9.49 -22.20 33.91
C LYS A 472 9.17 -21.38 35.17
N PRO A 473 8.56 -21.97 36.21
CA PRO A 473 8.23 -21.25 37.43
C PRO A 473 9.46 -20.66 38.11
N VAL A 474 9.42 -19.36 38.40
CA VAL A 474 10.45 -18.67 39.21
C VAL A 474 10.19 -18.94 40.70
N SER A 475 11.24 -19.28 41.45
CA SER A 475 11.13 -19.55 42.88
C SER A 475 10.56 -18.35 43.64
N GLY A 476 9.43 -18.56 44.33
CA GLY A 476 8.80 -17.55 45.18
C GLY A 476 7.99 -16.49 44.46
N LEU A 477 7.63 -16.70 43.18
CA LEU A 477 6.80 -15.77 42.41
C LEU A 477 5.59 -16.46 41.74
N PRO A 478 4.53 -15.69 41.45
CA PRO A 478 3.48 -16.12 40.53
C PRO A 478 4.07 -16.47 39.16
N ASN A 479 3.46 -17.42 38.45
CA ASN A 479 3.84 -17.80 37.10
C ASN A 479 2.80 -17.26 36.08
N PRO A 480 2.92 -15.99 35.63
CA PRO A 480 2.01 -15.42 34.66
C PRO A 480 2.16 -16.07 33.27
N PRO A 481 1.19 -15.87 32.37
CA PRO A 481 1.31 -16.30 30.99
C PRO A 481 2.47 -15.58 30.28
N TYR A 482 3.21 -16.30 29.44
CA TYR A 482 4.31 -15.78 28.62
C TYR A 482 3.74 -15.08 27.37
N LEU A 483 3.83 -13.75 27.35
CA LEU A 483 3.26 -12.85 26.34
C LEU A 483 4.29 -11.86 25.77
N TYR A 484 5.59 -12.10 25.99
CA TYR A 484 6.66 -11.36 25.33
C TYR A 484 6.59 -11.47 23.80
N HIS A 485 6.19 -12.64 23.29
CA HIS A 485 5.97 -12.86 21.86
C HIS A 485 4.51 -13.23 21.57
N PRO A 486 4.01 -12.91 20.37
CA PRO A 486 2.73 -13.41 19.90
C PRO A 486 2.62 -14.94 20.06
N PRO A 487 1.47 -15.46 20.50
CA PRO A 487 1.37 -16.85 20.95
C PRO A 487 1.43 -17.89 19.81
N PHE A 488 1.30 -17.46 18.56
CA PHE A 488 1.11 -18.34 17.40
C PHE A 488 2.21 -19.39 17.23
N TYR A 489 3.47 -19.05 17.46
CA TYR A 489 4.56 -20.01 17.36
C TYR A 489 4.47 -21.09 18.45
N PHE A 490 4.16 -20.70 19.68
CA PHE A 490 4.01 -21.64 20.81
C PHE A 490 2.79 -22.52 20.67
N LEU A 491 1.68 -21.98 20.14
CA LEU A 491 0.49 -22.76 19.83
C LEU A 491 0.76 -23.80 18.73
N LEU A 492 1.45 -23.40 17.66
CA LEU A 492 1.87 -24.30 16.60
C LEU A 492 2.80 -25.40 17.14
N LEU A 493 3.81 -25.03 17.91
CA LEU A 493 4.79 -25.97 18.46
C LEU A 493 4.18 -26.88 19.52
N GLY A 494 3.25 -26.39 20.35
CA GLY A 494 2.51 -27.19 21.33
C GLY A 494 1.57 -28.20 20.65
N GLY A 495 0.88 -27.79 19.58
CA GLY A 495 0.13 -28.71 18.72
C GLY A 495 1.03 -29.79 18.11
N TRP A 496 2.22 -29.41 17.65
CA TRP A 496 3.22 -30.36 17.15
C TRP A 496 3.69 -31.35 18.24
N PHE A 497 3.99 -30.86 19.45
CA PHE A 497 4.37 -31.71 20.58
C PHE A 497 3.28 -32.68 21.01
N SER A 498 2.02 -32.30 20.84
CA SER A 498 0.88 -33.20 21.08
C SER A 498 0.86 -34.39 20.11
N LEU A 499 1.53 -34.29 18.96
CA LEU A 499 1.62 -35.35 17.95
C LEU A 499 2.90 -36.20 18.09
N VAL A 500 4.05 -35.58 18.37
CA VAL A 500 5.37 -36.26 18.29
C VAL A 500 6.16 -36.30 19.60
N GLY A 501 5.57 -35.81 20.69
CA GLY A 501 6.20 -35.59 21.99
C GLY A 501 6.97 -34.27 22.08
N SER A 502 7.20 -33.80 23.31
CA SER A 502 7.94 -32.56 23.59
C SER A 502 9.45 -32.75 23.62
N GLY A 503 10.19 -31.78 23.12
CA GLY A 503 11.65 -31.72 23.27
C GLY A 503 12.32 -30.91 22.17
N ILE A 504 13.56 -30.44 22.43
CA ILE A 504 14.29 -29.57 21.49
C ILE A 504 14.50 -30.25 20.13
N ALA A 505 14.85 -31.54 20.11
CA ALA A 505 15.00 -32.29 18.85
C ALA A 505 13.71 -32.32 18.01
N LYS A 506 12.55 -32.45 18.68
CA LYS A 506 11.23 -32.45 18.03
C LYS A 506 10.84 -31.04 17.58
N ALA A 507 11.24 -30.00 18.31
CA ALA A 507 11.05 -28.61 17.93
C ALA A 507 11.87 -28.24 16.69
N ARG A 508 13.10 -28.73 16.60
CA ARG A 508 13.95 -28.60 15.40
C ARG A 508 13.41 -29.35 14.20
N LEU A 509 12.72 -30.48 14.41
CA LEU A 509 12.05 -31.22 13.34
C LEU A 509 10.99 -30.36 12.64
N LEU A 510 10.20 -29.61 13.41
CA LEU A 510 9.24 -28.65 12.88
C LEU A 510 9.94 -27.51 12.11
N ALA A 511 11.01 -26.94 12.67
CA ALA A 511 11.77 -25.87 12.03
C ALA A 511 12.36 -26.28 10.67
N ALA A 512 12.96 -27.48 10.60
CA ALA A 512 13.49 -28.05 9.37
C ALA A 512 12.38 -28.28 8.32
N GLY A 513 11.21 -28.78 8.75
CA GLY A 513 10.03 -28.92 7.89
C GLY A 513 9.53 -27.59 7.32
N MET A 514 9.43 -26.55 8.15
CA MET A 514 9.04 -25.21 7.71
C MET A 514 10.02 -24.62 6.69
N SER A 515 11.31 -24.93 6.80
CA SER A 515 12.29 -24.52 5.80
C SER A 515 12.07 -25.18 4.43
N LEU A 516 11.66 -26.45 4.38
CA LEU A 516 11.31 -27.10 3.11
C LEU A 516 10.07 -26.49 2.46
N ILE A 517 9.06 -26.14 3.26
CA ILE A 517 7.87 -25.41 2.79
C ILE A 517 8.28 -24.05 2.21
N THR A 518 9.21 -23.36 2.88
CA THR A 518 9.77 -22.09 2.41
C THR A 518 10.44 -22.23 1.03
N LEU A 519 11.21 -23.31 0.79
CA LEU A 519 11.83 -23.58 -0.52
C LEU A 519 10.79 -23.80 -1.63
N ALA A 520 9.72 -24.55 -1.34
CA ALA A 520 8.64 -24.78 -2.28
C ALA A 520 7.88 -23.49 -2.62
N LEU A 521 7.61 -22.65 -1.62
CA LEU A 521 7.00 -21.32 -1.81
C LEU A 521 7.92 -20.37 -2.57
N LEU A 522 9.23 -20.39 -2.28
CA LEU A 522 10.23 -19.58 -2.97
C LEU A 522 10.30 -19.94 -4.46
N TYR A 523 10.27 -21.23 -4.79
CA TYR A 523 10.15 -21.68 -6.17
C TYR A 523 8.89 -21.09 -6.82
N GLY A 524 7.73 -21.22 -6.17
CA GLY A 524 6.46 -20.66 -6.66
C GLY A 524 6.50 -19.15 -6.88
N CYS A 525 7.15 -18.42 -5.97
CA CYS A 525 7.39 -16.99 -6.05
C CYS A 525 8.26 -16.63 -7.25
N CYS A 526 9.44 -17.24 -7.36
CA CYS A 526 10.42 -16.91 -8.39
C CYS A 526 10.05 -17.45 -9.77
N ARG A 527 9.28 -18.56 -9.87
CA ARG A 527 8.89 -19.21 -11.16
C ARG A 527 8.16 -18.26 -12.09
N ARG A 528 7.44 -17.31 -11.50
CA ARG A 528 6.67 -16.31 -12.22
C ARG A 528 7.53 -15.20 -12.82
N PHE A 529 8.68 -14.89 -12.24
CA PHE A 529 9.60 -13.86 -12.71
C PHE A 529 10.73 -14.43 -13.57
N LEU A 530 11.25 -15.61 -13.21
CA LEU A 530 12.46 -16.19 -13.80
C LEU A 530 12.20 -17.34 -14.77
N GLY A 531 10.96 -17.79 -14.89
CA GLY A 531 10.67 -18.98 -15.67
C GLY A 531 11.36 -20.22 -15.08
N ARG A 532 11.84 -21.13 -15.93
CA ARG A 532 12.58 -22.35 -15.51
C ARG A 532 13.77 -22.07 -14.60
N ALA A 533 14.38 -20.89 -14.73
CA ALA A 533 15.53 -20.48 -13.92
C ALA A 533 15.19 -20.22 -12.44
N ALA A 534 13.92 -20.32 -12.03
CA ALA A 534 13.53 -20.21 -10.62
C ALA A 534 14.07 -21.32 -9.71
N LEU A 535 14.65 -22.40 -10.26
CA LEU A 535 15.43 -23.35 -9.48
C LEU A 535 16.70 -22.74 -8.90
N LEU A 536 17.29 -21.74 -9.56
CA LEU A 536 18.54 -21.11 -9.11
C LEU A 536 18.47 -20.52 -7.69
N PRO A 537 17.52 -19.61 -7.36
CA PRO A 537 17.43 -19.09 -5.99
C PRO A 537 17.08 -20.18 -4.97
N VAL A 538 16.35 -21.22 -5.39
CA VAL A 538 15.99 -22.35 -4.52
C VAL A 538 17.20 -23.19 -4.19
N VAL A 539 18.06 -23.48 -5.17
CA VAL A 539 19.33 -24.20 -4.97
C VAL A 539 20.24 -23.41 -4.04
N LEU A 540 20.42 -22.10 -4.28
CA LEU A 540 21.25 -21.25 -3.43
C LEU A 540 20.77 -21.26 -1.97
N VAL A 541 19.47 -21.09 -1.73
CA VAL A 541 18.88 -21.13 -0.38
C VAL A 541 18.87 -22.55 0.22
N ALA A 542 18.76 -23.59 -0.60
CA ALA A 542 18.78 -24.99 -0.17
C ALA A 542 20.15 -25.40 0.38
N THR A 543 21.23 -24.88 -0.20
CA THR A 543 22.61 -25.27 0.13
C THR A 543 23.38 -24.25 0.96
N ASP A 544 22.91 -23.01 1.09
CA ASP A 544 23.61 -21.95 1.84
C ASP A 544 23.89 -22.38 3.29
N GLY A 545 25.15 -22.26 3.72
CA GLY A 545 25.59 -22.83 4.99
C GLY A 545 24.89 -22.22 6.21
N TRP A 546 24.67 -20.90 6.22
CA TRP A 546 24.01 -20.22 7.34
C TRP A 546 22.49 -20.45 7.33
N ILE A 547 21.84 -20.44 6.15
CA ILE A 547 20.41 -20.77 6.05
C ILE A 547 20.16 -22.22 6.48
N VAL A 548 21.02 -23.16 6.08
CA VAL A 548 20.95 -24.55 6.55
C VAL A 548 21.18 -24.62 8.07
N TYR A 549 22.18 -23.92 8.61
CA TYR A 549 22.42 -23.84 10.06
C TYR A 549 21.18 -23.34 10.83
N SER A 550 20.62 -22.21 10.41
CA SER A 550 19.51 -21.53 11.09
C SER A 550 18.19 -22.29 10.96
N SER A 551 17.94 -22.95 9.82
CA SER A 551 16.75 -23.81 9.63
C SER A 551 16.74 -25.08 10.47
N ARG A 552 17.88 -25.44 11.07
CA ARG A 552 18.01 -26.57 12.01
C ARG A 552 17.81 -26.18 13.47
N ILE A 553 17.68 -24.89 13.76
CA ILE A 553 17.44 -24.35 15.10
C ILE A 553 15.95 -24.04 15.24
N SER A 554 15.38 -24.28 16.43
CA SER A 554 13.98 -24.01 16.72
C SER A 554 13.68 -22.52 16.94
N TRP A 555 14.00 -21.69 15.95
CA TRP A 555 13.63 -20.29 15.89
C TRP A 555 12.28 -20.08 15.21
N MET A 556 11.45 -19.19 15.78
CA MET A 556 10.16 -18.81 15.20
C MET A 556 10.31 -18.18 13.80
N GLU A 557 11.47 -17.59 13.52
CA GLU A 557 11.88 -17.05 12.23
C GLU A 557 11.73 -18.07 11.09
N ASN A 558 11.99 -19.35 11.35
CA ASN A 558 11.81 -20.39 10.33
C ASN A 558 10.34 -20.55 9.91
N THR A 559 9.41 -20.35 10.84
CA THR A 559 7.97 -20.31 10.56
C THR A 559 7.58 -18.97 9.92
N LEU A 560 8.18 -17.87 10.37
CA LEU A 560 7.96 -16.55 9.79
C LEU A 560 8.37 -16.50 8.31
N MET A 561 9.43 -17.20 7.91
CA MET A 561 9.86 -17.29 6.51
C MET A 561 8.78 -17.88 5.61
N VAL A 562 8.02 -18.88 6.08
CA VAL A 562 6.87 -19.44 5.34
C VAL A 562 5.83 -18.35 5.07
N LEU A 563 5.46 -17.59 6.11
CA LEU A 563 4.51 -16.49 5.99
C LEU A 563 5.04 -15.36 5.11
N GLY A 564 6.32 -15.01 5.24
CA GLY A 564 6.93 -13.91 4.49
C GLY A 564 7.06 -14.19 3.01
N VAL A 565 7.58 -15.37 2.63
CA VAL A 565 7.65 -15.78 1.22
C VAL A 565 6.25 -16.00 0.66
N GLY A 566 5.33 -16.56 1.44
CA GLY A 566 3.92 -16.71 1.10
C GLY A 566 3.24 -15.36 0.81
N ALA A 567 3.48 -14.34 1.65
CA ALA A 567 2.94 -12.99 1.48
C ALA A 567 3.44 -12.34 0.18
N ILE A 568 4.74 -12.42 -0.12
CA ILE A 568 5.31 -11.90 -1.37
C ILE A 568 4.80 -12.67 -2.59
N TRP A 569 4.65 -13.99 -2.49
CA TRP A 569 4.08 -14.79 -3.56
C TRP A 569 2.62 -14.42 -3.86
N LEU A 570 1.77 -14.32 -2.83
CA LEU A 570 0.37 -13.89 -2.96
C LEU A 570 0.28 -12.46 -3.50
N TYR A 571 1.14 -11.55 -3.02
CA TYR A 571 1.22 -10.19 -3.54
C TYR A 571 1.59 -10.16 -5.02
N GLY A 572 2.61 -10.92 -5.43
CA GLY A 572 2.99 -11.06 -6.84
C GLY A 572 1.84 -11.56 -7.71
N ARG A 573 1.04 -12.53 -7.22
CA ARG A 573 -0.19 -13.00 -7.90
C ARG A 573 -1.27 -11.92 -7.96
N ALA A 574 -1.44 -11.16 -6.88
CA ALA A 574 -2.41 -10.09 -6.80
C ALA A 574 -2.13 -8.99 -7.84
N VAL A 575 -0.88 -8.54 -7.95
CA VAL A 575 -0.42 -7.55 -8.94
C VAL A 575 -0.73 -7.97 -10.38
N GLN A 576 -0.65 -9.27 -10.67
CA GLN A 576 -0.85 -9.78 -12.03
C GLN A 576 -2.31 -9.99 -12.37
N THR A 577 -3.06 -10.58 -11.46
CA THR A 577 -4.49 -10.83 -11.66
C THR A 577 -5.30 -9.54 -11.58
N ARG A 578 -4.79 -8.51 -10.89
CA ARG A 578 -5.44 -7.22 -10.61
C ARG A 578 -6.80 -7.35 -9.91
N ARG A 579 -7.08 -8.54 -9.36
CA ARG A 579 -8.31 -8.92 -8.68
C ARG A 579 -8.28 -8.46 -7.23
N ILE A 580 -9.34 -7.80 -6.77
CA ILE A 580 -9.41 -7.26 -5.40
C ILE A 580 -9.31 -8.39 -4.37
N GLU A 581 -9.89 -9.56 -4.67
CA GLU A 581 -9.87 -10.75 -3.82
C GLU A 581 -8.44 -11.25 -3.61
N ALA A 582 -7.61 -11.20 -4.64
CA ALA A 582 -6.20 -11.60 -4.55
C ALA A 582 -5.40 -10.60 -3.69
N TYR A 583 -5.68 -9.30 -3.82
CA TYR A 583 -5.10 -8.27 -2.95
C TYR A 583 -5.58 -8.39 -1.50
N LEU A 584 -6.84 -8.75 -1.28
CA LEU A 584 -7.39 -9.01 0.05
C LEU A 584 -6.66 -10.19 0.71
N ALA A 585 -6.50 -11.31 0.00
CA ALA A 585 -5.78 -12.49 0.49
C ALA A 585 -4.30 -12.18 0.78
N ALA A 586 -3.63 -11.43 -0.11
CA ALA A 586 -2.27 -10.97 0.13
C ALA A 586 -2.19 -10.06 1.38
N GLY A 587 -3.19 -9.21 1.61
CA GLY A 587 -3.26 -8.31 2.75
C GLY A 587 -3.46 -9.05 4.07
N VAL A 588 -4.34 -10.06 4.09
CA VAL A 588 -4.53 -10.93 5.26
C VAL A 588 -3.24 -11.68 5.61
N CYS A 589 -2.57 -12.26 4.61
CA CYS A 589 -1.30 -12.96 4.82
C CYS A 589 -0.18 -12.02 5.29
N LEU A 590 -0.11 -10.80 4.73
CA LEU A 590 0.82 -9.77 5.14
C LEU A 590 0.58 -9.33 6.60
N GLY A 591 -0.68 -9.08 6.98
CA GLY A 591 -1.06 -8.77 8.36
C GLY A 591 -0.71 -9.90 9.33
N ALA A 592 -0.98 -11.15 8.94
CA ALA A 592 -0.64 -12.33 9.73
C ALA A 592 0.88 -12.45 9.96
N ALA A 593 1.71 -12.18 8.94
CA ALA A 593 3.17 -12.18 9.09
C ALA A 593 3.65 -11.11 10.09
N VAL A 594 3.12 -9.88 10.00
CA VAL A 594 3.45 -8.76 10.91
C VAL A 594 3.04 -9.08 12.35
N VAL A 595 1.83 -9.63 12.53
CA VAL A 595 1.31 -10.04 13.83
C VAL A 595 2.08 -11.22 14.41
N PHE A 596 2.57 -12.16 13.57
CA PHE A 596 3.38 -13.28 14.02
C PHE A 596 4.70 -12.81 14.63
N LYS A 597 5.37 -11.85 14.00
CA LYS A 597 6.56 -11.18 14.54
C LYS A 597 6.75 -9.80 13.92
N HIS A 598 6.98 -8.79 14.76
CA HIS A 598 7.14 -7.38 14.37
C HIS A 598 8.21 -7.15 13.29
N VAL A 599 9.27 -7.97 13.25
CA VAL A 599 10.33 -7.85 12.23
C VAL A 599 9.82 -8.04 10.82
N ALA A 600 8.67 -8.70 10.60
CA ALA A 600 8.03 -8.81 9.29
C ALA A 600 7.47 -7.48 8.74
N GLY A 601 7.58 -6.38 9.49
CA GLY A 601 7.29 -5.03 9.00
C GLY A 601 8.04 -4.67 7.71
N TYR A 602 9.22 -5.25 7.44
CA TYR A 602 9.92 -5.04 6.17
C TYR A 602 9.12 -5.50 4.94
N LEU A 603 8.20 -6.45 5.08
CA LEU A 603 7.33 -6.90 3.98
C LEU A 603 6.31 -5.83 3.60
N VAL A 604 5.83 -5.06 4.58
CA VAL A 604 4.97 -3.89 4.32
C VAL A 604 5.77 -2.85 3.55
N LEU A 605 7.02 -2.59 3.96
CA LEU A 605 7.92 -1.70 3.23
C LEU A 605 8.18 -2.20 1.80
N ALA A 606 8.35 -3.50 1.59
CA ALA A 606 8.54 -4.10 0.26
C ALA A 606 7.34 -3.83 -0.65
N VAL A 607 6.12 -4.03 -0.13
CA VAL A 607 4.88 -3.73 -0.83
C VAL A 607 4.76 -2.25 -1.16
N LEU A 608 5.03 -1.36 -0.20
CA LEU A 608 4.94 0.08 -0.38
C LEU A 608 5.96 0.59 -1.40
N LEU A 609 7.20 0.09 -1.33
CA LEU A 609 8.24 0.41 -2.28
C LEU A 609 7.88 -0.07 -3.68
N HIS A 610 7.39 -1.30 -3.82
CA HIS A 610 6.92 -1.80 -5.10
C HIS A 610 5.77 -0.97 -5.66
N TRP A 611 4.77 -0.66 -4.83
CA TRP A 611 3.64 0.19 -5.21
C TRP A 611 4.08 1.58 -5.68
N ALA A 612 5.06 2.19 -5.01
CA ALA A 612 5.64 3.46 -5.38
C ALA A 612 6.41 3.41 -6.72
N LEU A 613 7.04 2.27 -7.04
CA LEU A 613 7.73 2.03 -8.31
C LEU A 613 6.74 1.90 -9.48
N ILE A 614 5.68 1.10 -9.33
CA ILE A 614 4.73 0.82 -10.42
C ILE A 614 3.64 1.89 -10.58
N ARG A 615 3.28 2.60 -9.50
CA ARG A 615 2.24 3.64 -9.43
C ARG A 615 0.88 3.23 -10.04
N ARG A 616 0.53 1.94 -9.97
CA ARG A 616 -0.70 1.33 -10.51
C ARG A 616 -1.56 0.70 -9.40
N ASP A 617 -2.79 0.32 -9.75
CA ASP A 617 -3.72 -0.45 -8.90
C ASP A 617 -3.93 0.14 -7.50
N GLN A 618 -4.12 1.46 -7.45
CA GLN A 618 -4.20 2.25 -6.21
C GLN A 618 -5.28 1.73 -5.26
N ARG A 619 -6.48 1.44 -5.78
CA ARG A 619 -7.60 0.94 -4.96
C ARG A 619 -7.28 -0.43 -4.36
N GLN A 620 -6.69 -1.31 -5.16
CA GLN A 620 -6.39 -2.67 -4.75
C GLN A 620 -5.28 -2.72 -3.68
N HIS A 621 -4.24 -1.90 -3.83
CA HIS A 621 -3.21 -1.77 -2.79
C HIS A 621 -3.77 -1.18 -1.50
N LEU A 622 -4.69 -0.20 -1.58
CA LEU A 622 -5.37 0.32 -0.39
C LEU A 622 -6.23 -0.74 0.30
N VAL A 623 -6.97 -1.58 -0.44
CA VAL A 623 -7.71 -2.72 0.13
C VAL A 623 -6.77 -3.69 0.83
N MET A 624 -5.64 -4.02 0.19
CA MET A 624 -4.65 -4.92 0.76
C MET A 624 -4.04 -4.38 2.06
N LEU A 625 -3.64 -3.12 2.08
CA LEU A 625 -3.10 -2.47 3.29
C LEU A 625 -4.18 -2.37 4.38
N GLY A 626 -5.41 -2.03 4.01
CA GLY A 626 -6.55 -2.03 4.93
C GLY A 626 -6.80 -3.41 5.55
N ALA A 627 -6.68 -4.48 4.78
CA ALA A 627 -6.81 -5.85 5.28
C ALA A 627 -5.66 -6.25 6.21
N ALA A 628 -4.42 -5.86 5.90
CA ALA A 628 -3.27 -6.10 6.77
C ALA A 628 -3.43 -5.37 8.12
N VAL A 629 -3.89 -4.11 8.09
CA VAL A 629 -4.19 -3.31 9.29
C VAL A 629 -5.34 -3.95 10.07
N ALA A 630 -6.41 -4.40 9.39
CA ALA A 630 -7.53 -5.05 10.06
C ALA A 630 -7.10 -6.31 10.83
N VAL A 631 -6.24 -7.17 10.25
CA VAL A 631 -5.68 -8.33 10.95
C VAL A 631 -4.90 -7.92 12.19
N ALA A 632 -4.05 -6.88 12.08
CA ALA A 632 -3.30 -6.36 13.23
C ALA A 632 -4.21 -5.79 14.32
N CYS A 633 -5.23 -5.00 13.96
CA CYS A 633 -6.20 -4.46 14.91
C CYS A 633 -7.00 -5.55 15.60
N ILE A 634 -7.50 -6.55 14.87
CA ILE A 634 -8.24 -7.68 15.45
C ILE A 634 -7.36 -8.42 16.46
N TYR A 635 -6.11 -8.67 16.12
CA TYR A 635 -5.15 -9.29 17.05
C TYR A 635 -4.91 -8.44 18.30
N LEU A 636 -4.59 -7.16 18.15
CA LEU A 636 -4.30 -6.27 19.28
C LEU A 636 -5.50 -6.11 20.21
N VAL A 637 -6.70 -5.96 19.66
CA VAL A 637 -7.94 -5.90 20.43
C VAL A 637 -8.17 -7.23 21.15
N GLY A 638 -8.04 -8.36 20.45
CA GLY A 638 -8.19 -9.68 21.06
C GLY A 638 -7.23 -9.93 22.23
N MET A 639 -5.95 -9.61 22.06
CA MET A 639 -4.94 -9.77 23.11
C MET A 639 -5.17 -8.80 24.29
N THR A 640 -5.59 -7.57 24.01
CA THR A 640 -5.92 -6.59 25.06
C THR A 640 -7.13 -7.02 25.87
N LEU A 641 -8.18 -7.54 25.22
CA LEU A 641 -9.36 -8.05 25.91
C LEU A 641 -9.07 -9.31 26.72
N ALA A 642 -8.19 -10.19 26.22
CA ALA A 642 -7.86 -11.45 26.89
C ALA A 642 -6.90 -11.29 28.07
N PHE A 643 -5.93 -10.37 27.99
CA PHE A 643 -4.81 -10.30 28.93
C PHE A 643 -4.57 -8.91 29.55
N GLY A 644 -5.30 -7.89 29.11
CA GLY A 644 -5.26 -6.54 29.68
C GLY A 644 -3.85 -5.96 29.76
N HIS A 645 -3.51 -5.42 30.93
CA HIS A 645 -2.22 -4.76 31.18
C HIS A 645 -1.01 -5.69 31.05
N VAL A 646 -1.15 -6.98 31.38
CA VAL A 646 -0.03 -7.95 31.35
C VAL A 646 0.52 -8.09 29.92
N TYR A 647 -0.37 -8.12 28.92
CA TYR A 647 0.03 -8.18 27.52
C TYR A 647 0.87 -6.97 27.11
N TRP A 648 0.38 -5.76 27.41
CA TRP A 648 1.08 -4.52 27.06
C TRP A 648 2.43 -4.38 27.77
N GLN A 649 2.51 -4.83 29.02
CA GLN A 649 3.75 -4.83 29.79
C GLN A 649 4.82 -5.75 29.16
N GLU A 650 4.47 -6.98 28.77
CA GLU A 650 5.46 -7.93 28.24
C GLU A 650 5.76 -7.71 26.76
N THR A 651 4.74 -7.50 25.92
CA THR A 651 4.94 -7.21 24.49
C THR A 651 5.65 -5.87 24.30
N GLY A 652 5.39 -4.87 25.15
CA GLY A 652 6.07 -3.58 25.14
C GLY A 652 7.59 -3.73 25.26
N VAL A 653 8.07 -4.62 26.15
CA VAL A 653 9.50 -4.91 26.30
C VAL A 653 10.12 -5.39 24.98
N GLN A 654 9.46 -6.29 24.25
CA GLN A 654 9.99 -6.77 22.96
C GLN A 654 9.91 -5.72 21.85
N PHE A 655 8.91 -4.84 21.89
CA PHE A 655 8.80 -3.73 20.96
C PHE A 655 9.95 -2.73 21.16
N ASP A 656 10.20 -2.34 22.41
CA ASP A 656 11.31 -1.46 22.81
C ASP A 656 12.67 -2.05 22.41
N ARG A 657 12.86 -3.36 22.63
CA ARG A 657 14.04 -4.12 22.18
C ARG A 657 14.29 -4.04 20.69
N THR A 658 13.22 -4.11 19.91
CA THR A 658 13.31 -4.11 18.45
C THR A 658 13.64 -2.73 17.90
N LEU A 659 13.08 -1.69 18.53
CA LEU A 659 13.31 -0.30 18.14
C LEU A 659 14.56 0.32 18.77
N GLY A 660 15.23 -0.40 19.68
CA GLY A 660 16.40 0.12 20.40
C GLY A 660 16.04 1.22 21.40
N ILE A 661 14.80 1.21 21.92
CA ILE A 661 14.34 2.16 22.94
C ILE A 661 14.78 1.62 24.31
N GLY A 662 15.98 2.03 24.75
CA GLY A 662 16.55 1.69 26.06
C GLY A 662 17.72 0.69 26.03
N ASP A 663 18.41 0.56 27.16
CA ASP A 663 19.56 -0.35 27.32
C ASP A 663 19.07 -1.80 27.52
N VAL A 664 19.06 -2.58 26.44
CA VAL A 664 18.64 -3.98 26.46
C VAL A 664 19.81 -4.93 26.24
N ARG A 665 19.99 -5.88 27.16
CA ARG A 665 20.94 -6.99 27.04
C ARG A 665 20.75 -7.78 25.74
N GLY A 666 21.88 -8.19 25.16
CA GLY A 666 21.90 -8.98 23.93
C GLY A 666 21.78 -8.15 22.64
N THR A 667 21.56 -6.83 22.74
CA THR A 667 21.41 -5.95 21.58
C THR A 667 22.69 -5.18 21.25
N VAL A 668 22.86 -4.82 19.97
CA VAL A 668 23.94 -3.93 19.49
C VAL A 668 23.40 -2.52 19.25
N SER A 669 24.19 -1.48 19.53
CA SER A 669 23.73 -0.08 19.46
C SER A 669 24.26 0.69 18.24
N THR A 670 25.01 0.04 17.36
CA THR A 670 25.49 0.62 16.09
C THR A 670 25.64 -0.46 15.00
N LEU A 671 25.54 -0.05 13.74
CA LEU A 671 25.80 -0.94 12.59
C LEU A 671 27.23 -1.54 12.61
N GLY A 672 28.22 -0.79 13.10
CA GLY A 672 29.58 -1.30 13.24
C GLY A 672 29.69 -2.39 14.30
N GLN A 673 28.97 -2.27 15.42
CA GLN A 673 28.85 -3.36 16.39
C GLN A 673 28.08 -4.55 15.82
N ALA A 674 26.99 -4.33 15.07
CA ALA A 674 26.23 -5.38 14.40
C ALA A 674 27.11 -6.17 13.42
N ALA A 675 27.89 -5.48 12.58
CA ALA A 675 28.82 -6.12 11.66
C ALA A 675 29.88 -6.96 12.39
N ARG A 676 30.45 -6.44 13.49
CA ARG A 676 31.40 -7.22 14.33
C ARG A 676 30.73 -8.42 15.01
N ALA A 677 29.48 -8.31 15.43
CA ALA A 677 28.72 -9.42 16.00
C ALA A 677 28.45 -10.50 14.95
N VAL A 678 27.99 -10.12 13.75
CA VAL A 678 27.77 -11.04 12.62
C VAL A 678 29.07 -11.72 12.19
N LEU A 679 30.14 -10.97 11.94
CA LEU A 679 31.44 -11.54 11.55
C LEU A 679 32.03 -12.41 12.66
N GLY A 680 31.83 -12.00 13.91
CA GLY A 680 32.33 -12.71 15.08
C GLY A 680 31.66 -14.05 15.35
N GLN A 681 30.34 -14.13 15.14
CA GLN A 681 29.52 -15.31 15.42
C GLN A 681 29.33 -16.19 14.19
N TYR A 682 29.22 -15.60 13.00
CA TYR A 682 28.83 -16.27 11.76
C TYR A 682 29.89 -16.13 10.65
N GLY A 683 31.09 -15.61 10.95
CA GLY A 683 32.17 -15.44 9.97
C GLY A 683 32.63 -16.73 9.27
N VAL A 684 32.38 -17.91 9.87
CA VAL A 684 32.60 -19.22 9.23
C VAL A 684 31.77 -19.38 7.95
N PHE A 685 30.61 -18.74 7.85
CA PHE A 685 29.76 -18.71 6.66
C PHE A 685 30.16 -17.58 5.71
N TYR A 686 31.45 -17.50 5.37
CA TYR A 686 32.00 -16.42 4.55
C TYR A 686 31.35 -16.35 3.16
N VAL A 687 30.94 -17.49 2.59
CA VAL A 687 30.24 -17.55 1.30
C VAL A 687 28.88 -16.86 1.37
N THR A 688 28.14 -17.07 2.46
CA THR A 688 26.87 -16.37 2.72
C THR A 688 27.09 -14.87 2.85
N ILE A 689 28.12 -14.44 3.58
CA ILE A 689 28.45 -13.02 3.79
C ILE A 689 28.82 -12.35 2.46
N LEU A 690 29.66 -13.00 1.64
CA LEU A 690 30.03 -12.51 0.30
C LEU A 690 28.82 -12.43 -0.63
N SER A 691 27.94 -13.44 -0.58
CA SER A 691 26.69 -13.44 -1.36
C SER A 691 25.76 -12.30 -0.94
N ALA A 692 25.63 -12.05 0.36
CA ALA A 692 24.85 -10.94 0.88
C ALA A 692 25.43 -9.59 0.44
N ALA A 693 26.76 -9.42 0.54
CA ALA A 693 27.46 -8.22 0.08
C ALA A 693 27.23 -7.98 -1.42
N LEU A 694 27.34 -9.02 -2.26
CA LEU A 694 27.03 -8.94 -3.68
C LEU A 694 25.59 -8.48 -3.93
N GLY A 695 24.61 -9.08 -3.22
CA GLY A 695 23.21 -8.70 -3.34
C GLY A 695 22.95 -7.25 -2.97
N ILE A 696 23.55 -6.77 -1.88
CA ILE A 696 23.49 -5.37 -1.44
C ILE A 696 24.07 -4.44 -2.51
N VAL A 697 25.27 -4.75 -3.02
CA VAL A 697 25.93 -3.97 -4.09
C VAL A 697 25.07 -3.93 -5.35
N LEU A 698 24.42 -5.03 -5.74
CA LEU A 698 23.53 -5.07 -6.90
C LEU A 698 22.31 -4.16 -6.71
N VAL A 699 21.65 -4.21 -5.55
CA VAL A 699 20.48 -3.35 -5.25
C VAL A 699 20.85 -1.87 -5.31
N PHE A 700 21.94 -1.47 -4.62
CA PHE A 700 22.42 -0.08 -4.62
C PHE A 700 22.92 0.35 -6.00
N GLY A 701 23.69 -0.50 -6.68
CA GLY A 701 24.21 -0.23 -8.02
C GLY A 701 23.08 0.01 -9.03
N ARG A 702 21.98 -0.73 -8.92
CA ARG A 702 20.79 -0.53 -9.76
C ARG A 702 20.04 0.75 -9.44
N ALA A 703 19.96 1.15 -8.17
CA ALA A 703 19.42 2.45 -7.77
C ALA A 703 20.26 3.61 -8.34
N VAL A 704 21.59 3.56 -8.17
CA VAL A 704 22.52 4.57 -8.70
C VAL A 704 22.45 4.62 -10.22
N GLN A 705 22.40 3.46 -10.89
CA GLN A 705 22.26 3.40 -12.33
C GLN A 705 20.95 4.08 -12.79
N ALA A 706 19.82 3.78 -12.14
CA ALA A 706 18.53 4.37 -12.46
C ALA A 706 18.53 5.90 -12.33
N LEU A 707 19.22 6.43 -11.29
CA LEU A 707 19.43 7.87 -11.12
C LEU A 707 20.29 8.47 -12.24
N ARG A 708 21.40 7.80 -12.61
CA ARG A 708 22.30 8.26 -13.68
C ARG A 708 21.61 8.32 -15.04
N ILE A 709 20.83 7.30 -15.40
CA ILE A 709 20.14 7.23 -16.71
C ILE A 709 18.74 7.85 -16.69
N ARG A 710 18.30 8.41 -15.54
CA ARG A 710 16.95 8.98 -15.30
C ARG A 710 15.81 8.06 -15.74
N SER A 711 15.98 6.75 -15.61
CA SER A 711 15.00 5.75 -16.02
C SER A 711 14.94 4.59 -15.03
N LEU A 712 13.72 4.18 -14.68
CA LEU A 712 13.45 3.03 -13.82
C LEU A 712 13.33 1.71 -14.60
N SER A 713 13.51 1.71 -15.93
CA SER A 713 13.22 0.56 -16.80
C SER A 713 13.85 -0.75 -16.31
N ARG A 714 15.12 -0.73 -15.87
CA ARG A 714 15.81 -1.91 -15.35
C ARG A 714 15.30 -2.39 -13.99
N ILE A 715 14.90 -1.47 -13.13
CA ILE A 715 14.29 -1.82 -11.84
C ILE A 715 12.88 -2.41 -12.07
N LEU A 716 12.16 -1.88 -13.06
CA LEU A 716 10.79 -2.30 -13.37
C LEU A 716 10.72 -3.75 -13.88
N GLU A 717 11.75 -4.25 -14.57
CA GLU A 717 11.86 -5.63 -15.09
C GLU A 717 11.66 -6.69 -13.99
N HIS A 718 12.21 -6.45 -12.80
CA HIS A 718 12.11 -7.35 -11.64
C HIS A 718 11.65 -6.59 -10.37
N SER A 719 10.70 -5.67 -10.55
CA SER A 719 10.30 -4.70 -9.53
C SER A 719 9.88 -5.31 -8.19
N VAL A 720 9.15 -6.43 -8.16
CA VAL A 720 8.76 -7.11 -6.91
C VAL A 720 9.98 -7.64 -6.17
N LEU A 721 10.90 -8.33 -6.87
CA LEU A 721 12.10 -8.92 -6.26
C LEU A 721 13.07 -7.82 -5.80
N TYR A 722 13.23 -6.76 -6.60
CA TYR A 722 14.00 -5.59 -6.23
C TYR A 722 13.44 -4.93 -4.96
N ALA A 723 12.12 -4.68 -4.92
CA ALA A 723 11.49 -4.03 -3.79
C ALA A 723 11.58 -4.88 -2.51
N TRP A 724 11.47 -6.20 -2.64
CA TRP A 724 11.65 -7.14 -1.52
C TRP A 724 13.07 -7.09 -0.95
N ALA A 725 14.08 -7.15 -1.82
CA ALA A 725 15.49 -7.04 -1.44
C ALA A 725 15.83 -5.68 -0.83
N ALA A 726 15.44 -4.58 -1.50
CA ALA A 726 15.71 -3.22 -1.05
C ALA A 726 15.03 -2.92 0.30
N ALA A 727 13.77 -3.33 0.48
CA ALA A 727 13.08 -3.14 1.74
C ALA A 727 13.71 -3.92 2.90
N ALA A 728 14.18 -5.15 2.66
CA ALA A 728 14.91 -5.91 3.68
C ALA A 728 16.19 -5.16 4.10
N ILE A 729 17.00 -4.71 3.15
CA ILE A 729 18.23 -3.94 3.43
C ILE A 729 17.91 -2.70 4.26
N VAL A 730 16.96 -1.88 3.79
CA VAL A 730 16.62 -0.59 4.44
C VAL A 730 16.04 -0.81 5.84
N PHE A 731 15.11 -1.76 5.99
CA PHE A 731 14.46 -2.01 7.28
C PHE A 731 15.45 -2.52 8.32
N PHE A 732 16.25 -3.54 7.99
CA PHE A 732 17.20 -4.12 8.94
C PHE A 732 18.38 -3.19 9.24
N ALA A 733 18.75 -2.31 8.30
CA ALA A 733 19.69 -1.23 8.58
C ALA A 733 19.08 -0.18 9.53
N ALA A 734 17.80 0.17 9.37
CA ALA A 734 17.12 1.15 10.22
C ALA A 734 16.99 0.68 11.67
N ILE A 735 16.73 -0.62 11.90
CA ILE A 735 16.74 -1.24 13.23
C ILE A 735 18.14 -1.76 13.64
N GLN A 736 19.18 -1.28 12.95
CA GLN A 736 20.60 -1.53 13.25
C GLN A 736 21.02 -3.00 13.42
N LEU A 737 20.22 -3.96 12.91
CA LEU A 737 20.39 -5.38 13.20
C LEU A 737 20.64 -5.66 14.70
N HIS A 738 19.78 -5.09 15.58
CA HIS A 738 19.90 -5.26 17.04
C HIS A 738 20.12 -6.72 17.47
N PHE A 739 19.61 -7.69 16.70
CA PHE A 739 19.94 -9.11 16.84
C PHE A 739 20.62 -9.64 15.56
N SER A 740 21.76 -10.32 15.72
CA SER A 740 22.58 -10.82 14.61
C SER A 740 21.89 -11.89 13.76
N ASN A 741 20.97 -12.66 14.35
CA ASN A 741 20.18 -13.68 13.65
C ASN A 741 19.17 -13.08 12.66
N TYR A 742 18.76 -11.83 12.81
CA TYR A 742 17.85 -11.15 11.86
C TYR A 742 18.46 -11.00 10.46
N PHE A 743 19.78 -11.08 10.33
CA PHE A 743 20.47 -11.05 9.04
C PHE A 743 19.95 -12.13 8.07
N VAL A 744 19.52 -13.29 8.58
CA VAL A 744 18.99 -14.39 7.74
C VAL A 744 17.73 -13.97 6.97
N MET A 745 16.95 -13.01 7.49
CA MET A 745 15.74 -12.47 6.85
C MET A 745 16.06 -11.67 5.59
N ILE A 746 17.31 -11.20 5.45
CA ILE A 746 17.79 -10.44 4.28
C ILE A 746 18.21 -11.38 3.16
N LEU A 747 18.66 -12.60 3.50
CA LEU A 747 19.31 -13.50 2.54
C LEU A 747 18.38 -14.01 1.44
N ILE A 748 17.17 -14.48 1.77
CA ILE A 748 16.22 -15.00 0.75
C ILE A 748 15.85 -13.92 -0.29
N PRO A 749 15.45 -12.70 0.11
CA PRO A 749 15.22 -11.60 -0.84
C PRO A 749 16.44 -11.34 -1.74
N LEU A 750 17.64 -11.31 -1.16
CA LEU A 750 18.88 -11.09 -1.91
C LEU A 750 19.16 -12.21 -2.90
N TYR A 751 19.04 -13.49 -2.51
CA TYR A 751 19.24 -14.62 -3.42
C TYR A 751 18.23 -14.62 -4.56
N ALA A 752 16.98 -14.28 -4.28
CA ALA A 752 15.96 -14.11 -5.32
C ALA A 752 16.35 -13.02 -6.33
N TYR A 753 16.83 -11.87 -5.84
CA TYR A 753 17.23 -10.76 -6.70
C TYR A 753 18.56 -10.98 -7.44
N ILE A 754 19.59 -11.53 -6.78
CA ILE A 754 20.86 -11.96 -7.40
C ILE A 754 20.57 -12.92 -8.55
N SER A 755 19.68 -13.89 -8.33
CA SER A 755 19.30 -14.85 -9.37
C SER A 755 18.62 -14.17 -10.55
N ALA A 756 17.77 -13.17 -10.31
CA ALA A 756 17.13 -12.41 -11.37
C ALA A 756 18.15 -11.64 -12.23
N GLU A 757 19.10 -10.98 -11.58
CA GLU A 757 20.19 -10.24 -12.24
C GLU A 757 21.11 -11.16 -13.04
N LEU A 758 21.50 -12.31 -12.47
CA LEU A 758 22.35 -13.28 -13.14
C LEU A 758 21.65 -13.90 -14.37
N VAL A 759 20.37 -14.28 -14.25
CA VAL A 759 19.59 -14.79 -15.38
C VAL A 759 19.47 -13.75 -16.48
N GLY A 760 19.21 -12.49 -16.13
CA GLY A 760 19.18 -11.37 -17.07
C GLY A 760 20.53 -11.18 -17.78
N LEU A 761 21.65 -11.25 -17.05
CA LEU A 761 23.00 -11.17 -17.60
C LEU A 761 23.30 -12.30 -18.59
N LEU A 762 23.01 -13.55 -18.21
CA LEU A 762 23.28 -14.74 -19.03
C LEU A 762 22.40 -14.86 -20.28
N ARG A 763 21.23 -14.21 -20.28
CA ARG A 763 20.42 -14.03 -21.50
C ARG A 763 21.06 -13.02 -22.44
N ARG A 764 21.63 -11.93 -21.93
CA ARG A 764 22.26 -10.86 -22.72
C ARG A 764 23.69 -11.19 -23.17
N ARG A 765 24.39 -12.06 -22.44
CA ARG A 765 25.80 -12.43 -22.67
C ARG A 765 25.99 -13.96 -22.64
N PRO A 766 25.52 -14.71 -23.67
CA PRO A 766 25.64 -16.17 -23.71
C PRO A 766 27.07 -16.74 -23.52
N PRO A 767 28.16 -16.10 -24.01
CA PRO A 767 29.52 -16.58 -23.81
C PRO A 767 29.95 -16.70 -22.34
N TRP A 768 29.28 -16.00 -21.42
CA TRP A 768 29.61 -16.02 -19.99
C TRP A 768 29.00 -17.22 -19.25
N ARG A 769 28.17 -18.04 -19.90
CA ARG A 769 27.50 -19.20 -19.28
C ARG A 769 28.46 -20.21 -18.64
N PRO A 770 29.56 -20.64 -19.30
CA PRO A 770 30.48 -21.61 -18.70
C PRO A 770 31.11 -21.08 -17.41
N ALA A 771 31.60 -19.83 -17.43
CA ALA A 771 32.18 -19.18 -16.26
C ALA A 771 31.16 -19.02 -15.12
N ALA A 772 29.91 -18.65 -15.44
CA ALA A 772 28.85 -18.54 -14.45
C ALA A 772 28.46 -19.88 -13.82
N TYR A 773 28.40 -20.96 -14.62
CA TYR A 773 28.13 -22.30 -14.09
C TYR A 773 29.29 -22.82 -13.23
N ALA A 774 30.55 -22.59 -13.63
CA ALA A 774 31.71 -22.92 -12.81
C ALA A 774 31.72 -22.15 -11.48
N THR A 775 31.41 -20.84 -11.53
CA THR A 775 31.30 -20.01 -10.33
C THR A 775 30.17 -20.49 -9.42
N LEU A 776 29.00 -20.82 -9.98
CA LEU A 776 27.89 -21.37 -9.22
C LEU A 776 28.27 -22.68 -8.55
N ALA A 777 28.90 -23.62 -9.28
CA ALA A 777 29.38 -24.88 -8.71
C ALA A 777 30.37 -24.65 -7.56
N ALA A 778 31.33 -23.73 -7.72
CA ALA A 778 32.26 -23.35 -6.66
C ALA A 778 31.55 -22.78 -5.43
N VAL A 779 30.54 -21.92 -5.61
CA VAL A 779 29.72 -21.38 -4.52
C VAL A 779 28.96 -22.49 -3.79
N LEU A 780 28.40 -23.46 -4.51
CA LEU A 780 27.67 -24.58 -3.89
C LEU A 780 28.61 -25.49 -3.07
N VAL A 781 29.78 -25.81 -3.62
CA VAL A 781 30.81 -26.60 -2.91
C VAL A 781 31.30 -25.86 -1.67
N ALA A 782 31.61 -24.56 -1.79
CA ALA A 782 32.08 -23.75 -0.67
C ALA A 782 31.01 -23.58 0.41
N ASN A 783 29.74 -23.43 0.04
CA ASN A 783 28.63 -23.42 0.98
C ASN A 783 28.54 -24.73 1.78
N LEU A 784 28.64 -25.88 1.09
CA LEU A 784 28.65 -27.18 1.76
C LEU A 784 29.87 -27.33 2.68
N ALA A 785 31.05 -26.86 2.25
CA ALA A 785 32.27 -26.89 3.05
C ALA A 785 32.12 -26.06 4.34
N THR A 786 31.64 -24.82 4.26
CA THR A 786 31.40 -23.97 5.45
C THR A 786 30.37 -24.57 6.39
N PHE A 787 29.34 -25.23 5.86
CA PHE A 787 28.37 -25.98 6.65
C PHE A 787 29.03 -27.15 7.39
N MET A 788 29.82 -27.98 6.70
CA MET A 788 30.49 -29.15 7.30
C MET A 788 31.51 -28.72 8.35
N GLN A 789 32.31 -27.69 8.06
CA GLN A 789 33.28 -27.13 9.00
C GLN A 789 32.63 -26.66 10.31
N ARG A 790 31.39 -26.13 10.24
CA ARG A 790 30.69 -25.66 11.44
C ARG A 790 29.89 -26.77 12.15
N ILE A 791 29.16 -27.59 11.40
CA ILE A 791 28.18 -28.53 11.97
C ILE A 791 28.75 -29.93 12.15
N ALA A 792 29.54 -30.43 11.21
CA ALA A 792 30.05 -31.79 11.28
C ALA A 792 31.30 -31.90 12.16
N GLU A 793 32.19 -30.92 12.10
CA GLU A 793 33.51 -31.00 12.75
C GLU A 793 33.54 -30.48 14.20
N ARG A 794 32.55 -29.68 14.62
CA ARG A 794 32.51 -29.11 15.99
C ARG A 794 31.33 -29.66 16.80
N HIS A 795 31.60 -30.12 18.02
CA HIS A 795 30.60 -30.72 18.94
C HIS A 795 30.43 -29.89 20.23
N ASP A 796 30.57 -28.58 20.11
CA ASP A 796 30.56 -27.65 21.23
C ASP A 796 29.11 -27.28 21.64
N ASN A 797 28.51 -28.06 22.54
CA ASN A 797 27.18 -27.78 23.12
C ASN A 797 27.28 -27.54 24.64
N ALA A 798 27.66 -26.30 25.01
CA ALA A 798 27.87 -25.92 26.40
C ALA A 798 26.59 -26.00 27.24
N LEU A 799 25.42 -25.69 26.67
CA LEU A 799 24.13 -25.79 27.36
C LEU A 799 23.78 -27.23 27.78
N VAL A 800 24.03 -28.21 26.91
CA VAL A 800 23.82 -29.63 27.26
C VAL A 800 24.88 -30.12 28.26
N ALA A 801 26.11 -29.64 28.15
CA ALA A 801 27.17 -29.99 29.09
C ALA A 801 26.86 -29.48 30.52
N VAL A 802 26.45 -28.21 30.66
CA VAL A 802 26.07 -27.66 31.97
C VAL A 802 24.80 -28.30 32.51
N SER A 803 23.83 -28.65 31.65
CA SER A 803 22.61 -29.38 32.05
C SER A 803 22.93 -30.74 32.66
N ARG A 804 23.79 -31.53 32.01
CA ARG A 804 24.26 -32.82 32.54
C ARG A 804 25.03 -32.65 33.84
N TYR A 805 25.93 -31.67 33.90
CA TYR A 805 26.67 -31.38 35.13
C TYR A 805 25.73 -31.00 36.28
N ALA A 806 24.81 -30.06 36.05
CA ALA A 806 23.86 -29.62 37.06
C ALA A 806 22.97 -30.76 37.55
N SER A 807 22.49 -31.62 36.64
CA SER A 807 21.66 -32.77 37.01
C SER A 807 22.42 -33.82 37.83
N ALA A 808 23.73 -33.97 37.60
CA ALA A 808 24.56 -34.96 38.30
C ALA A 808 25.19 -34.43 39.61
N GLN A 809 25.52 -33.14 39.66
CA GLN A 809 26.41 -32.57 40.70
C GLN A 809 25.74 -31.50 41.58
N ILE A 810 24.59 -30.97 41.18
CA ILE A 810 23.85 -29.95 41.97
C ILE A 810 22.62 -30.61 42.60
N PRO A 811 22.43 -30.53 43.94
CA PRO A 811 21.24 -31.09 44.60
C PRO A 811 19.93 -30.53 44.00
N SER A 812 18.92 -31.39 43.83
CA SER A 812 17.65 -31.04 43.17
C SER A 812 16.89 -29.90 43.85
N GLY A 813 16.99 -29.78 45.18
CA GLY A 813 16.37 -28.70 45.97
C GLY A 813 17.20 -27.41 46.07
N ALA A 814 18.43 -27.38 45.55
CA ALA A 814 19.31 -26.22 45.66
C ALA A 814 18.83 -25.06 44.79
N LEU A 815 18.77 -23.85 45.33
CA LEU A 815 18.34 -22.67 44.58
C LEU A 815 19.49 -22.15 43.71
N VAL A 816 19.27 -22.13 42.39
CA VAL A 816 20.26 -21.68 41.41
C VAL A 816 19.92 -20.28 40.90
N VAL A 817 20.85 -19.34 41.04
CA VAL A 817 20.76 -18.01 40.41
C VAL A 817 21.33 -18.11 39.00
N THR A 818 20.49 -17.97 37.99
CA THR A 818 20.92 -18.07 36.59
C THR A 818 19.94 -17.39 35.63
N GLU A 819 20.29 -17.35 34.36
CA GLU A 819 19.44 -16.84 33.29
C GLU A 819 18.37 -17.87 32.91
N GLU A 820 17.24 -17.39 32.38
CA GLU A 820 16.07 -18.23 32.10
C GLU A 820 16.38 -19.42 31.16
N TYR A 821 17.21 -19.22 30.15
CA TYR A 821 17.56 -20.27 29.20
C TYR A 821 18.42 -21.39 29.80
N VAL A 822 19.32 -21.08 30.75
CA VAL A 822 20.04 -22.11 31.52
C VAL A 822 19.09 -22.76 32.52
N ALA A 823 18.22 -21.96 33.15
CA ALA A 823 17.23 -22.47 34.09
C ALA A 823 16.30 -23.51 33.46
N ASN A 824 15.86 -23.31 32.21
CA ASN A 824 15.03 -24.26 31.46
C ASN A 824 15.74 -25.57 31.12
N MET A 825 17.07 -25.63 31.25
CA MET A 825 17.88 -26.82 30.97
C MET A 825 18.22 -27.63 32.23
N ILE A 826 17.90 -27.13 33.42
CA ILE A 826 18.26 -27.78 34.69
C ILE A 826 16.99 -28.11 35.51
N PRO A 827 16.97 -29.20 36.30
CA PRO A 827 15.81 -29.56 37.10
C PRO A 827 15.62 -28.68 38.35
N GLN A 828 16.67 -27.99 38.82
CA GLN A 828 16.66 -27.23 40.07
C GLN A 828 15.70 -26.02 40.04
N PRO A 829 15.20 -25.59 41.21
CA PRO A 829 14.51 -24.31 41.35
C PRO A 829 15.45 -23.16 41.01
N TYR A 830 14.94 -22.14 40.31
CA TYR A 830 15.77 -21.03 39.85
C TYR A 830 15.28 -19.67 40.32
N CYS A 831 16.23 -18.76 40.43
CA CYS A 831 16.01 -17.32 40.57
C CYS A 831 16.68 -16.60 39.39
N PRO A 832 15.96 -15.72 38.66
CA PRO A 832 16.55 -14.95 37.57
C PRO A 832 17.72 -14.10 38.07
N SER A 833 18.82 -14.11 37.34
CA SER A 833 20.02 -13.32 37.62
C SER A 833 19.74 -11.82 37.85
N TRP A 834 18.77 -11.24 37.13
CA TRP A 834 18.37 -9.85 37.24
C TRP A 834 17.61 -9.53 38.53
N ARG A 835 17.14 -10.57 39.24
CA ARG A 835 16.55 -10.51 40.58
C ARG A 835 17.48 -11.06 41.67
N ALA A 836 18.77 -11.19 41.40
CA ALA A 836 19.72 -11.76 42.37
C ALA A 836 19.59 -11.12 43.78
N SER A 837 19.29 -9.83 43.88
CA SER A 837 19.05 -9.13 45.15
C SER A 837 17.95 -9.76 46.02
N ALA A 838 16.87 -10.25 45.41
CA ALA A 838 15.71 -10.81 46.12
C ALA A 838 15.94 -12.24 46.64
N CYS A 839 16.93 -12.95 46.09
CA CYS A 839 17.17 -14.36 46.41
C CYS A 839 18.58 -14.64 46.93
N ALA A 840 19.44 -13.62 47.04
CA ALA A 840 20.83 -13.76 47.46
C ALA A 840 21.01 -14.54 48.77
N ALA A 841 20.13 -14.31 49.76
CA ALA A 841 20.20 -14.98 51.06
C ALA A 841 19.88 -16.49 51.00
N ARG A 842 19.12 -16.93 49.99
CA ARG A 842 18.66 -18.32 49.83
C ARG A 842 19.38 -19.07 48.71
N ALA A 843 20.13 -18.37 47.87
CA ALA A 843 20.86 -18.97 46.75
C ALA A 843 21.96 -19.92 47.27
N ASP A 844 22.13 -21.04 46.59
CA ASP A 844 23.18 -22.04 46.89
C ASP A 844 24.24 -22.07 45.78
N TYR A 845 23.81 -21.84 44.52
CA TYR A 845 24.66 -21.85 43.34
C TYR A 845 24.38 -20.64 42.45
N VAL A 846 25.40 -20.24 41.68
CA VAL A 846 25.26 -19.28 40.59
C VAL A 846 25.73 -19.94 39.30
N ILE A 847 24.97 -19.85 38.22
CA ILE A 847 25.42 -20.26 36.89
C ILE A 847 25.37 -19.03 35.98
N THR A 848 26.52 -18.61 35.49
CA THR A 848 26.62 -17.45 34.58
C THR A 848 26.76 -17.91 33.15
N TYR A 849 26.12 -17.19 32.23
CA TYR A 849 26.28 -17.34 30.79
C TYR A 849 26.90 -16.06 30.25
N THR A 850 27.90 -16.20 29.38
CA THR A 850 28.57 -15.10 28.70
C THR A 850 28.73 -15.45 27.23
N SER A 851 28.47 -14.49 26.35
CA SER A 851 28.71 -14.59 24.90
C SER A 851 29.34 -13.28 24.40
N ARG A 852 29.52 -13.13 23.09
CA ARG A 852 29.99 -11.86 22.51
C ARG A 852 28.97 -10.72 22.67
N THR A 853 27.69 -11.03 22.67
CA THR A 853 26.58 -10.05 22.74
C THR A 853 25.91 -10.02 24.11
N GLU A 854 26.17 -11.01 24.96
CA GLU A 854 25.48 -11.17 26.24
C GLU A 854 26.46 -11.30 27.40
N ARG A 855 26.18 -10.55 28.46
CA ARG A 855 26.93 -10.57 29.73
C ARG A 855 25.93 -10.65 30.89
N PRO A 856 26.36 -11.17 32.06
CA PRO A 856 25.56 -11.13 33.27
C PRO A 856 25.03 -9.71 33.53
N PRO A 857 23.80 -9.57 34.06
CA PRO A 857 23.22 -8.28 34.37
C PRO A 857 24.14 -7.44 35.26
N PRO A 858 24.18 -6.11 35.10
CA PRO A 858 24.88 -5.19 35.99
C PRO A 858 24.18 -5.04 37.36
N VAL A 859 23.83 -6.15 38.02
CA VAL A 859 23.15 -6.18 39.32
C VAL A 859 24.20 -6.38 40.41
N PRO A 860 24.43 -5.41 41.32
CA PRO A 860 25.49 -5.49 42.32
C PRO A 860 25.41 -6.76 43.19
N ALA A 861 24.20 -7.20 43.53
CA ALA A 861 24.01 -8.42 44.31
C ALA A 861 24.51 -9.68 43.58
N LEU A 862 24.36 -9.76 42.25
CA LEU A 862 24.85 -10.88 41.45
C LEU A 862 26.38 -10.94 41.47
N TYR A 863 27.05 -9.80 41.28
CA TYR A 863 28.51 -9.75 41.32
C TYR A 863 29.08 -10.04 42.72
N ARG A 864 28.39 -9.60 43.78
CA ARG A 864 28.74 -10.02 45.16
C ARG A 864 28.64 -11.53 45.34
N LEU A 865 27.56 -12.14 44.86
CA LEU A 865 27.41 -13.60 44.90
C LEU A 865 28.55 -14.29 44.16
N ILE A 866 28.87 -13.86 42.93
CA ILE A 866 29.97 -14.40 42.13
C ILE A 866 31.31 -14.24 42.87
N ALA A 867 31.61 -13.05 43.40
CA ALA A 867 32.85 -12.79 44.14
C ALA A 867 32.98 -13.63 45.42
N SER A 868 31.86 -13.90 46.09
CA SER A 868 31.80 -14.75 47.30
C SER A 868 31.74 -16.26 47.03
N SER A 869 31.87 -16.67 45.77
CA SER A 869 31.65 -18.06 45.34
C SER A 869 32.93 -18.72 44.79
N THR A 870 32.97 -20.05 44.82
CA THR A 870 34.06 -20.83 44.20
C THR A 870 33.61 -21.37 42.84
N PRO A 871 34.38 -21.13 41.76
CA PRO A 871 34.09 -21.77 40.47
C PRO A 871 34.27 -23.28 40.58
N LEU A 872 33.27 -24.05 40.16
CA LEU A 872 33.29 -25.52 40.16
C LEU A 872 33.59 -26.11 38.78
N ALA A 873 33.02 -25.51 37.73
CA ALA A 873 33.17 -26.00 36.37
C ALA A 873 33.00 -24.86 35.36
N THR A 874 33.72 -24.93 34.24
CA THR A 874 33.58 -24.02 33.09
C THR A 874 33.31 -24.83 31.83
N PHE A 875 32.26 -24.48 31.10
CA PHE A 875 31.89 -25.08 29.82
C PHE A 875 32.01 -24.02 28.74
N THR A 876 32.88 -24.23 27.77
CA THR A 876 33.09 -23.31 26.65
C THR A 876 32.49 -23.91 25.39
N GLY A 877 31.54 -23.20 24.82
CA GLY A 877 30.93 -23.49 23.52
C GLY A 877 31.52 -22.63 22.41
N PHE A 878 30.96 -22.75 21.22
CA PHE A 878 31.35 -21.93 20.07
C PHE A 878 31.12 -20.44 20.27
N LYS A 879 29.98 -20.11 20.88
CA LYS A 879 29.46 -18.74 21.02
C LYS A 879 29.41 -18.29 22.48
N GLU A 880 29.49 -19.24 23.41
CA GLU A 880 29.24 -19.00 24.81
C GLU A 880 30.30 -19.60 25.72
N ARG A 881 30.35 -19.07 26.94
CA ARG A 881 31.05 -19.64 28.08
C ARG A 881 30.10 -19.63 29.26
N ILE A 882 29.93 -20.80 29.88
CA ILE A 882 29.07 -21.01 31.03
C ILE A 882 29.92 -21.42 32.22
N VAL A 883 29.77 -20.75 33.35
CA VAL A 883 30.54 -21.05 34.57
C VAL A 883 29.58 -21.36 35.71
N VAL A 884 29.83 -22.47 36.39
CA VAL A 884 29.07 -22.90 37.58
C VAL A 884 29.87 -22.54 38.83
N TYR A 885 29.22 -21.87 39.77
CA TYR A 885 29.80 -21.45 41.04
C TYR A 885 29.00 -22.00 42.22
N ARG A 886 29.71 -22.32 43.30
CA ARG A 886 29.12 -22.64 44.62
C ARG A 886 29.30 -21.46 45.56
N ILE A 887 28.21 -20.96 46.14
CA ILE A 887 28.27 -19.83 47.08
C ILE A 887 28.88 -20.32 48.40
N ARG A 888 29.92 -19.64 48.90
CA ARG A 888 30.45 -19.92 50.24
C ARG A 888 29.53 -19.25 51.26
N ARG A 889 28.80 -20.05 52.05
CA ARG A 889 28.19 -19.53 53.27
C ARG A 889 29.26 -19.51 54.35
N THR A 890 29.61 -18.33 54.84
CA THR A 890 30.27 -18.21 56.14
C THR A 890 29.32 -18.83 57.16
N SER A 891 29.81 -19.84 57.88
CA SER A 891 29.08 -20.51 58.95
C SER A 891 28.86 -19.54 60.11
N ALA A 892 27.85 -18.67 60.00
CA ALA A 892 27.19 -18.14 61.18
C ALA A 892 26.12 -19.16 61.59
N PRO A 893 26.07 -19.59 62.86
CA PRO A 893 25.16 -20.64 63.30
C PRO A 893 23.72 -20.24 63.01
N ARG A 894 22.94 -21.19 62.45
CA ARG A 894 21.48 -21.10 62.39
C ARG A 894 20.97 -21.00 63.84
N THR A 895 20.72 -19.78 64.33
CA THR A 895 19.86 -19.61 65.49
C THR A 895 18.45 -20.03 65.07
N GLY A 896 17.90 -20.98 65.81
CA GLY A 896 16.66 -21.66 65.49
C GLY A 896 15.49 -20.70 65.34
N PHE A 897 14.86 -20.72 64.17
CA PHE A 897 13.52 -20.17 64.00
C PHE A 897 12.52 -21.25 64.42
N SER A 898 11.92 -21.04 65.59
CA SER A 898 10.73 -21.76 66.06
C SER A 898 9.55 -21.51 65.12
N PRO A 899 8.69 -22.50 64.81
CA PRO A 899 7.53 -22.29 63.95
C PRO A 899 6.47 -21.51 64.73
N LEU A 900 6.24 -20.26 64.33
CA LEU A 900 5.10 -19.47 64.79
C LEU A 900 3.81 -20.12 64.30
N ARG A 901 2.99 -20.46 65.29
CA ARG A 901 1.63 -20.99 65.21
C ARG A 901 0.72 -20.14 64.32
N SER A 902 -0.22 -20.86 63.72
CA SER A 902 -1.49 -20.38 63.18
C SER A 902 -2.16 -19.28 64.01
N ALA A 903 -2.62 -18.22 63.34
CA ALA A 903 -3.72 -17.40 63.81
C ALA A 903 -4.75 -17.29 62.68
N ARG A 904 -5.92 -17.86 62.94
CA ARG A 904 -7.19 -17.54 62.28
C ARG A 904 -7.62 -16.13 62.72
N ALA A 905 -8.00 -15.29 61.76
CA ALA A 905 -9.15 -14.37 61.81
C ALA A 905 -9.35 -13.83 60.39
#